data_AF-A0A933KI98-F1
#
_entry.id   AF-A0A933KI98-F1
#
_cell.length_a   1.000
_cell.length_b   1.000
_cell.length_c   1.000
_cell.angle_alpha   90.00
_cell.angle_beta   90.00
_cell.angle_gamma   90.00
#
_symmetry.space_group_name_H-M   'P 1'
#
loop_
_entity.id
_entity.type
_entity.pdbx_description
1 polymer ?
#
loop_
_entity_poly.entity_id
_entity_poly.type
_entity_poly.pdbx_seq_one_letter_code
_entity_poly.pdbx_strand_id
1 'polypeptide(L)'
;MSEHRPDPDALLRRVQADEARRGRARLKVFLGYAAGVGKTYKMLELAVAQAAQGVDVVIGLVETHNRYETGAMLLGLELLPRRRVPYKGTVLEELDLEAALARRPRVILVDELAHTNAPGGLHAKRWQDVLDLLDAGIEVHTTVNVQHVESLNDVVAQITHIRVRETVPDAILARADEIELVDCPSEELLRRLAEGKVYLAEQAARASEHFFRLGNLLALRELAMRVATRHVDEHVREYRQEHGVQSIWPSGERLLVCVGPAPGSARLVRAASRIAGDLRAPWIAAYVEGGAGPPLGGADRERLESHLRLAESLGAEVVRLTGASLGAAIVEHSRKHNVTRIVIGKPTRSRFRDVVFGSPLEDVVRQSGDIDILAISSAEGSGSEPVAATSGRPIRWKGHLRAAALVGLATAGMLATGSFLSLPELVMLYLLVTMLVAVIDGYGPSLVAIALSVAAYDFCFIPPYFTFSVADARHVLTFFLMLAIGQILSGMVVYIRRQREDSRVREERTAVLHSLGRDLGSAIDREQIALVIAQHATDVFEAGAAVLLVGGEGRLAPVTRAGPDVALEAAELSVARWVFEHGRPAGAGTETLPGARVTCWPLDTGTELVGVLALALPPGMRLEADMRHFLESFLRQSALALEREHLAEEAKSAALRARTEEMRSSILTAVSHDLRTPLAVI
;
A
#
# COMPACT_ATOMS: atom_id res chain seq x y z
N MET A 1 10.30 -8.72 -38.23
CA MET A 1 10.92 -8.14 -37.02
C MET A 1 10.40 -6.71 -36.90
N SER A 2 9.27 -6.52 -36.21
CA SER A 2 8.75 -5.18 -35.93
C SER A 2 9.58 -4.60 -34.79
N GLU A 3 10.49 -3.68 -35.10
CA GLU A 3 11.18 -2.87 -34.10
C GLU A 3 10.12 -2.19 -33.23
N HIS A 4 10.03 -2.65 -31.97
CA HIS A 4 9.14 -2.06 -30.98
C HIS A 4 9.70 -0.68 -30.65
N ARG A 5 9.15 0.35 -31.30
CA ARG A 5 9.53 1.75 -31.07
C ARG A 5 9.38 2.03 -29.56
N PRO A 6 10.47 2.41 -28.85
CA PRO A 6 10.37 2.69 -27.42
C PRO A 6 9.39 3.84 -27.18
N ASP A 7 8.63 3.72 -26.09
CA ASP A 7 7.63 4.70 -25.67
C ASP A 7 8.29 6.08 -25.48
N PRO A 8 7.89 7.12 -26.24
CA PRO A 8 8.43 8.48 -26.12
C PRO A 8 8.34 9.04 -24.69
N ASP A 9 7.28 8.69 -23.96
CA ASP A 9 7.08 9.15 -22.58
C ASP A 9 8.02 8.43 -21.60
N ALA A 10 8.40 7.18 -21.90
CA ALA A 10 9.45 6.48 -21.16
C ALA A 10 10.84 7.09 -21.42
N LEU A 11 11.12 7.49 -22.65
CA LEU A 11 12.38 8.17 -23.01
C LEU A 11 12.48 9.57 -22.39
N LEU A 12 11.37 10.34 -22.39
CA LEU A 12 11.35 11.66 -21.75
C LEU A 12 11.52 11.55 -20.23
N ARG A 13 10.82 10.61 -19.59
CA ARG A 13 11.00 10.32 -18.15
C ARG A 13 12.44 9.93 -17.83
N ARG A 14 13.09 9.13 -18.71
CA ARG A 14 14.50 8.75 -18.57
C ARG A 14 15.42 9.96 -18.63
N VAL A 15 15.26 10.84 -19.62
CA VAL A 15 16.09 12.05 -19.75
C VAL A 15 15.89 12.97 -18.54
N GLN A 16 14.64 13.17 -18.10
CA GLN A 16 14.33 13.98 -16.91
C GLN A 16 14.91 13.36 -15.63
N ALA A 17 14.86 12.04 -15.46
CA ALA A 17 15.44 11.35 -14.32
C ALA A 17 16.98 11.40 -14.32
N ASP A 18 17.61 11.22 -15.48
CA ASP A 18 19.07 11.34 -15.64
C ASP A 18 19.55 12.78 -15.41
N GLU A 19 18.81 13.78 -15.88
CA GLU A 19 19.09 15.20 -15.61
C GLU A 19 18.91 15.54 -14.12
N ALA A 20 17.85 15.03 -13.48
CA ALA A 20 17.63 15.19 -12.05
C ALA A 20 18.74 14.53 -11.20
N ARG A 21 19.24 13.35 -11.60
CA ARG A 21 20.36 12.67 -10.92
C ARG A 21 21.70 13.37 -11.13
N ARG A 22 21.94 13.99 -12.29
CA ARG A 22 23.20 14.70 -12.56
C ARG A 22 23.36 15.99 -11.75
N GLY A 23 22.26 16.60 -11.33
CA GLY A 23 22.25 17.82 -10.51
C GLY A 23 22.10 17.61 -9.00
N ARG A 24 21.84 16.37 -8.55
CA ARG A 24 21.56 16.05 -7.14
C ARG A 24 22.83 15.59 -6.42
N ALA A 25 23.04 16.08 -5.20
CA ALA A 25 24.10 15.62 -4.32
C ALA A 25 23.89 14.15 -3.92
N ARG A 26 25.00 13.41 -3.81
CA ARG A 26 24.96 11.98 -3.49
C ARG A 26 25.17 11.71 -2.01
N LEU A 27 24.46 10.71 -1.48
CA LEU A 27 24.66 10.20 -0.13
C LEU A 27 25.26 8.80 -0.20
N LYS A 28 26.50 8.65 0.29
CA LYS A 28 27.16 7.35 0.45
C LYS A 28 27.21 6.95 1.92
N VAL A 29 26.66 5.77 2.24
CA VAL A 29 26.56 5.25 3.61
C VAL A 29 27.45 4.03 3.79
N PHE A 30 28.37 4.10 4.75
CA PHE A 30 29.14 2.94 5.21
C PHE A 30 28.37 2.25 6.33
N LEU A 31 27.70 1.15 5.98
CA LEU A 31 26.89 0.35 6.91
C LEU A 31 27.75 -0.72 7.58
N GLY A 32 27.71 -0.82 8.90
CA GLY A 32 28.33 -1.91 9.65
C GLY A 32 27.36 -2.56 10.63
N TYR A 33 27.68 -3.76 11.11
CA TYR A 33 26.83 -4.44 12.08
C TYR A 33 27.13 -4.08 13.53
N ALA A 34 28.32 -3.53 13.81
CA ALA A 34 28.75 -3.14 15.15
C ALA A 34 29.88 -2.08 15.10
N ALA A 35 30.16 -1.46 16.25
CA ALA A 35 31.37 -0.64 16.41
C ALA A 35 32.63 -1.51 16.28
N GLY A 36 33.67 -0.98 15.64
CA GLY A 36 34.96 -1.69 15.46
C GLY A 36 35.14 -2.49 14.17
N VAL A 37 34.09 -2.62 13.34
CA VAL A 37 34.20 -3.32 12.03
C VAL A 37 35.04 -2.55 11.00
N GLY A 38 35.27 -1.25 11.21
CA GLY A 38 36.14 -0.43 10.35
C GLY A 38 35.44 0.63 9.49
N LYS A 39 34.16 0.96 9.76
CA LYS A 39 33.37 1.92 8.95
C LYS A 39 34.10 3.24 8.68
N THR A 40 34.55 3.92 9.74
CA THR A 40 35.26 5.20 9.66
C THR A 40 36.58 5.08 8.90
N TYR A 41 37.32 3.98 9.11
CA TYR A 41 38.56 3.72 8.39
C TYR A 41 38.30 3.58 6.88
N LYS A 42 37.26 2.83 6.50
CA LYS A 42 36.89 2.65 5.09
C LYS A 42 36.41 3.95 4.44
N MET A 43 35.63 4.74 5.16
CA MET A 43 35.20 6.07 4.74
C MET A 43 36.41 7.00 4.47
N LEU A 44 37.38 7.02 5.38
CA LEU A 44 38.61 7.81 5.22
C LEU A 44 39.50 7.28 4.10
N GLU A 45 39.63 5.96 3.93
CA GLU A 45 40.38 5.37 2.83
C GLU A 45 39.85 5.84 1.46
N LEU A 46 38.52 5.87 1.30
CA LEU A 46 37.88 6.41 0.09
C LEU A 46 38.14 7.92 -0.05
N ALA A 47 38.00 8.68 1.03
CA ALA A 47 38.21 10.12 1.04
C ALA A 47 39.64 10.51 0.62
N VAL A 48 40.65 9.79 1.13
CA VAL A 48 42.06 9.98 0.76
C VAL A 48 42.28 9.66 -0.71
N ALA A 49 41.67 8.58 -1.23
CA ALA A 49 41.76 8.24 -2.64
C ALA A 49 41.10 9.30 -3.55
N GLN A 50 39.97 9.87 -3.14
CA GLN A 50 39.30 10.96 -3.87
C GLN A 50 40.11 12.26 -3.83
N ALA A 51 40.66 12.63 -2.67
CA ALA A 51 41.51 13.81 -2.53
C ALA A 51 42.79 13.69 -3.39
N ALA A 52 43.40 12.50 -3.45
CA ALA A 52 44.54 12.23 -4.33
C ALA A 52 44.21 12.37 -5.83
N GLN A 53 42.94 12.25 -6.21
CA GLN A 53 42.43 12.49 -7.57
C GLN A 53 42.03 13.96 -7.81
N GLY A 54 42.25 14.85 -6.84
CA GLY A 54 41.92 16.27 -6.92
C GLY A 54 40.45 16.61 -6.65
N VAL A 55 39.69 15.70 -6.02
CA VAL A 55 38.34 16.00 -5.53
C VAL A 55 38.44 16.89 -4.28
N ASP A 56 37.62 17.93 -4.19
CA ASP A 56 37.53 18.79 -3.00
C ASP A 56 36.79 18.04 -1.86
N VAL A 57 37.58 17.42 -0.99
CA VAL A 57 37.09 16.60 0.14
C VAL A 57 37.41 17.30 1.45
N VAL A 58 36.39 17.49 2.28
CA VAL A 58 36.49 18.13 3.59
C VAL A 58 35.96 17.21 4.69
N ILE A 59 36.63 17.22 5.83
CA ILE A 59 36.19 16.50 7.01
C ILE A 59 35.33 17.44 7.85
N GLY A 60 34.02 17.18 7.88
CA GLY A 60 33.10 17.90 8.77
C GLY A 60 33.20 17.38 10.19
N LEU A 61 32.99 16.08 10.36
CA LEU A 61 33.10 15.42 11.65
C LEU A 61 33.48 13.95 11.47
N VAL A 62 34.59 13.53 12.07
CA VAL A 62 35.06 12.14 12.05
C VAL A 62 35.53 11.73 13.43
N GLU A 63 35.04 10.60 13.93
CA GLU A 63 35.41 10.06 15.23
C GLU A 63 36.50 8.98 15.08
N THR A 64 37.73 9.33 15.49
CA THR A 64 38.86 8.39 15.41
C THR A 64 38.87 7.37 16.54
N HIS A 65 38.13 7.64 17.62
CA HIS A 65 38.10 6.83 18.85
C HIS A 65 39.50 6.42 19.35
N ASN A 66 40.46 7.35 19.29
CA ASN A 66 41.87 7.15 19.68
C ASN A 66 42.63 6.06 18.88
N ARG A 67 42.13 5.67 17.71
CA ARG A 67 42.87 4.76 16.82
C ARG A 67 43.92 5.52 16.04
N TYR A 68 45.19 5.22 16.29
CA TYR A 68 46.32 5.86 15.62
C TYR A 68 46.23 5.74 14.09
N GLU A 69 45.92 4.55 13.57
CA GLU A 69 45.80 4.29 12.13
C GLU A 69 44.70 5.15 11.47
N THR A 70 43.54 5.28 12.13
CA THR A 70 42.43 6.13 11.65
C THR A 70 42.79 7.62 11.75
N GLY A 71 43.46 8.03 12.83
CA GLY A 71 43.93 9.41 12.99
C GLY A 71 44.98 9.81 11.95
N ALA A 72 45.87 8.89 11.56
CA ALA A 72 46.86 9.14 10.53
C ALA A 72 46.23 9.44 9.16
N MET A 73 45.06 8.88 8.85
CA MET A 73 44.33 9.15 7.60
C MET A 73 43.72 10.55 7.52
N LEU A 74 43.58 11.24 8.66
CA LEU A 74 43.14 12.64 8.67
C LEU A 74 44.23 13.57 8.10
N LEU A 75 45.50 13.14 8.15
CA LEU A 75 46.63 13.95 7.68
C LEU A 75 46.53 14.14 6.16
N GLY A 76 46.49 15.40 5.73
CA GLY A 76 46.37 15.76 4.32
C GLY A 76 44.95 16.01 3.84
N LEU A 77 43.93 15.84 4.69
CA LEU A 77 42.56 16.27 4.42
C LEU A 77 42.25 17.56 5.19
N GLU A 78 41.46 18.45 4.57
CA GLU A 78 41.00 19.69 5.22
C GLU A 78 40.00 19.35 6.33
N LEU A 79 40.23 19.86 7.54
CA LEU A 79 39.38 19.62 8.71
C LEU A 79 38.60 20.89 9.06
N LEU A 80 37.26 20.82 9.07
CA LEU A 80 36.45 21.92 9.58
C LEU A 80 36.57 22.02 11.11
N PRO A 81 36.63 23.23 11.68
CA PRO A 81 36.57 23.42 13.11
C PRO A 81 35.29 22.83 13.69
N ARG A 82 35.42 22.00 14.74
CA ARG A 82 34.27 21.45 15.47
C ARG A 82 33.60 22.52 16.31
N ARG A 83 32.27 22.56 16.32
CA ARG A 83 31.49 23.45 17.19
C ARG A 83 31.52 22.92 18.63
N ARG A 84 32.00 23.72 19.57
CA ARG A 84 32.12 23.32 20.99
C ARG A 84 30.94 23.84 21.79
N VAL A 85 30.14 22.94 22.36
CA VAL A 85 28.91 23.26 23.10
C VAL A 85 29.05 22.82 24.57
N PRO A 86 29.06 23.74 25.55
CA PRO A 86 29.08 23.38 26.96
C PRO A 86 27.71 22.83 27.38
N TYR A 87 27.68 21.59 27.88
CA TYR A 87 26.47 20.91 28.30
C TYR A 87 26.71 20.07 29.56
N LYS A 88 25.93 20.32 30.62
CA LYS A 88 25.96 19.57 31.90
C LYS A 88 27.37 19.36 32.49
N GLY A 89 28.24 20.36 32.39
CA GLY A 89 29.62 20.31 32.92
C GLY A 89 30.64 19.61 32.02
N THR A 90 30.24 19.16 30.82
CA THR A 90 31.11 18.63 29.77
C THR A 90 31.07 19.51 28.52
N VAL A 91 32.12 19.53 27.72
CA VAL A 91 32.12 20.21 26.41
C VAL A 91 31.87 19.16 25.34
N LEU A 92 30.73 19.26 24.66
CA LEU A 92 30.40 18.43 23.51
C LEU A 92 31.00 19.06 22.26
N GLU A 93 31.49 18.22 21.35
CA GLU A 93 31.99 18.65 20.04
C GLU A 93 31.03 18.16 18.97
N GLU A 94 30.57 19.07 18.11
CA GLU A 94 29.59 18.79 17.07
C GLU A 94 30.06 19.30 15.70
N LEU A 95 29.40 18.81 14.65
CA LEU A 95 29.54 19.35 13.31
C LEU A 95 29.15 20.84 13.29
N ASP A 96 29.99 21.67 12.68
CA ASP A 96 29.63 23.04 12.34
C ASP A 96 28.95 23.07 10.96
N LEU A 97 27.62 22.89 10.97
CA LEU A 97 26.81 22.85 9.76
C LEU A 97 26.88 24.16 8.97
N GLU A 98 26.87 25.30 9.65
CA GLU A 98 26.93 26.62 9.00
C GLU A 98 28.27 26.82 8.29
N ALA A 99 29.38 26.46 8.93
CA ALA A 99 30.70 26.49 8.30
C ALA A 99 30.81 25.54 7.11
N ALA A 100 30.23 24.34 7.21
CA ALA A 100 30.19 23.37 6.13
C ALA A 100 29.41 23.89 4.90
N LEU A 101 28.23 24.49 5.14
CA LEU A 101 27.40 25.10 4.10
C LEU A 101 28.06 26.34 3.48
N ALA A 102 28.80 27.12 4.26
CA ALA A 102 29.55 28.27 3.74
C ALA A 102 30.75 27.85 2.88
N ARG A 103 31.45 26.77 3.27
CA ARG A 103 32.63 26.23 2.55
C ARG A 103 32.26 25.54 1.23
N ARG A 104 31.05 24.98 1.12
CA ARG A 104 30.54 24.25 -0.06
C ARG A 104 31.55 23.29 -0.69
N PRO A 105 32.11 22.34 0.07
CA PRO A 105 32.99 21.34 -0.52
C PRO A 105 32.24 20.47 -1.52
N ARG A 106 32.98 19.81 -2.42
CA ARG A 106 32.35 18.80 -3.29
C ARG A 106 31.91 17.60 -2.48
N VAL A 107 32.75 17.15 -1.54
CA VAL A 107 32.50 16.01 -0.66
C VAL A 107 32.75 16.40 0.80
N ILE A 108 31.83 16.04 1.70
CA ILE A 108 32.02 16.17 3.14
C ILE A 108 31.88 14.82 3.87
N LEU A 109 32.76 14.58 4.84
CA LEU A 109 32.69 13.40 5.71
C LEU A 109 31.98 13.75 7.02
N VAL A 110 30.95 12.98 7.36
CA VAL A 110 30.12 13.16 8.56
C VAL A 110 29.88 11.80 9.21
N ASP A 111 30.58 11.50 10.30
CA ASP A 111 30.46 10.22 11.00
C ASP A 111 29.22 10.13 11.89
N GLU A 112 28.79 8.91 12.22
CA GLU A 112 27.68 8.59 13.12
C GLU A 112 26.32 9.22 12.72
N LEU A 113 25.72 8.77 11.62
CA LEU A 113 24.44 9.27 11.07
C LEU A 113 23.29 9.31 12.09
N ALA A 114 23.30 8.38 13.06
CA ALA A 114 22.26 8.22 14.09
C ALA A 114 22.36 9.20 15.26
N HIS A 115 23.47 9.93 15.36
CA HIS A 115 23.82 10.75 16.50
C HIS A 115 22.73 11.78 16.83
N THR A 116 22.52 11.99 18.12
CA THR A 116 21.65 13.04 18.65
C THR A 116 22.48 14.27 18.96
N ASN A 117 22.25 15.35 18.21
CA ASN A 117 23.05 16.57 18.30
C ASN A 117 22.94 17.24 19.67
N ALA A 118 24.00 17.92 20.08
CA ALA A 118 24.01 18.74 21.29
C ALA A 118 22.88 19.82 21.27
N PRO A 119 22.26 20.10 22.43
CA PRO A 119 21.23 21.15 22.53
C PRO A 119 21.74 22.51 22.07
N GLY A 120 20.92 23.26 21.32
CA GLY A 120 21.31 24.54 20.71
C GLY A 120 21.92 24.41 19.31
N GLY A 121 21.91 23.21 18.71
CA GLY A 121 22.02 23.04 17.25
C GLY A 121 20.74 23.43 16.50
N LEU A 122 20.87 23.63 15.19
CA LEU A 122 19.74 23.85 14.28
C LEU A 122 18.80 22.64 14.26
N HIS A 123 19.38 21.44 14.25
CA HIS A 123 18.65 20.17 14.21
C HIS A 123 18.92 19.30 15.43
N ALA A 124 17.95 18.45 15.77
CA ALA A 124 18.06 17.50 16.87
C ALA A 124 18.85 16.24 16.49
N LYS A 125 18.88 15.89 15.21
CA LYS A 125 19.51 14.67 14.69
C LYS A 125 20.51 14.97 13.59
N ARG A 126 21.66 14.29 13.60
CA ARG A 126 22.71 14.48 12.60
C ARG A 126 22.28 14.16 11.17
N TRP A 127 21.40 13.18 11.00
CA TRP A 127 20.84 12.88 9.68
C TRP A 127 20.06 14.07 9.08
N GLN A 128 19.54 15.00 9.89
CA GLN A 128 18.91 16.23 9.40
C GLN A 128 19.97 17.21 8.88
N ASP A 129 21.11 17.35 9.57
CA ASP A 129 22.24 18.14 9.07
C ASP A 129 22.76 17.59 7.73
N VAL A 130 22.81 16.26 7.60
CA VAL A 130 23.18 15.57 6.35
C VAL A 130 22.18 15.89 5.24
N LEU A 131 20.88 15.98 5.52
CA LEU A 131 19.89 16.38 4.52
C LEU A 131 20.11 17.82 4.04
N ASP A 132 20.38 18.76 4.94
CA ASP A 132 20.67 20.14 4.58
C ASP A 132 21.93 20.26 3.68
N LEU A 133 22.97 19.46 3.97
CA LEU A 133 24.18 19.39 3.13
C LEU A 133 23.86 18.87 1.72
N LEU A 134 23.06 17.80 1.63
CA LEU A 134 22.64 17.23 0.34
C LEU A 134 21.79 18.23 -0.46
N ASP A 135 20.85 18.90 0.20
CA ASP A 135 19.98 19.91 -0.43
C ASP A 135 20.78 21.15 -0.88
N ALA A 136 21.92 21.43 -0.25
CA ALA A 136 22.87 22.45 -0.67
C ALA A 136 23.78 22.03 -1.85
N GLY A 137 23.67 20.80 -2.33
CA GLY A 137 24.46 20.27 -3.44
C GLY A 137 25.78 19.61 -3.04
N ILE A 138 25.99 19.33 -1.75
CA ILE A 138 27.24 18.75 -1.22
C ILE A 138 27.11 17.24 -1.07
N GLU A 139 28.02 16.46 -1.67
CA GLU A 139 28.04 14.99 -1.51
C GLU A 139 28.47 14.62 -0.08
N VAL A 140 27.74 13.72 0.57
CA VAL A 140 27.99 13.33 1.96
C VAL A 140 28.39 11.87 2.05
N HIS A 141 29.52 11.61 2.70
CA HIS A 141 29.90 10.27 3.15
C HIS A 141 29.66 10.16 4.64
N THR A 142 28.91 9.14 5.05
CA THR A 142 28.53 8.94 6.45
C THR A 142 28.65 7.48 6.88
N THR A 143 28.74 7.23 8.19
CA THR A 143 28.71 5.87 8.73
C THR A 143 27.51 5.62 9.63
N VAL A 144 27.05 4.37 9.68
CA VAL A 144 25.95 3.95 10.55
C VAL A 144 26.09 2.48 10.91
N ASN A 145 25.66 2.10 12.12
CA ASN A 145 25.49 0.70 12.49
C ASN A 145 24.04 0.26 12.29
N VAL A 146 23.83 -1.00 11.91
CA VAL A 146 22.49 -1.59 11.71
C VAL A 146 21.59 -1.47 12.96
N GLN A 147 22.18 -1.43 14.14
CA GLN A 147 21.46 -1.27 15.41
C GLN A 147 20.68 0.05 15.53
N HIS A 148 21.06 1.06 14.75
CA HIS A 148 20.42 2.38 14.76
C HIS A 148 19.30 2.49 13.73
N VAL A 149 19.05 1.47 12.91
CA VAL A 149 17.91 1.48 11.98
C VAL A 149 16.63 1.35 12.78
N GLU A 150 15.72 2.30 12.61
CA GLU A 150 14.50 2.43 13.42
C GLU A 150 13.63 1.17 13.36
N SER A 151 13.38 0.63 12.17
CA SER A 151 12.58 -0.62 11.99
C SER A 151 13.20 -1.86 12.65
N LEU A 152 14.49 -1.83 12.98
CA LEU A 152 15.21 -2.95 13.56
C LEU A 152 15.41 -2.82 15.08
N ASN A 153 14.98 -1.71 15.70
CA ASN A 153 15.25 -1.42 17.10
C ASN A 153 14.75 -2.54 18.04
N ASP A 154 13.50 -2.99 17.84
CA ASP A 154 12.90 -4.04 18.67
C ASP A 154 13.61 -5.39 18.50
N VAL A 155 13.97 -5.73 17.26
CA VAL A 155 14.70 -6.98 16.94
C VAL A 155 16.09 -6.96 17.58
N VAL A 156 16.79 -5.82 17.49
CA VAL A 156 18.10 -5.63 18.10
C VAL A 156 18.01 -5.67 19.62
N ALA A 157 16.97 -5.09 20.22
CA ALA A 157 16.74 -5.15 21.66
C ALA A 157 16.44 -6.57 22.14
N GLN A 158 15.75 -7.39 21.36
CA GLN A 158 15.52 -8.81 21.67
C GLN A 158 16.81 -9.62 21.63
N ILE A 159 17.70 -9.35 20.68
CA ILE A 159 18.99 -10.05 20.52
C ILE A 159 20.00 -9.62 21.60
N THR A 160 20.15 -8.31 21.80
CA THR A 160 21.23 -7.74 22.63
C THR A 160 20.81 -7.46 24.07
N HIS A 161 19.51 -7.46 24.36
CA HIS A 161 18.89 -6.99 25.60
C HIS A 161 19.15 -5.52 25.94
N ILE A 162 19.59 -4.73 24.96
CA ILE A 162 19.91 -3.30 25.10
C ILE A 162 19.01 -2.50 24.16
N ARG A 163 18.31 -1.51 24.71
CA ARG A 163 17.51 -0.58 23.90
C ARG A 163 18.40 0.52 23.33
N VAL A 164 18.39 0.67 22.01
CA VAL A 164 19.13 1.71 21.30
C VAL A 164 18.30 2.98 21.28
N ARG A 165 18.82 4.07 21.86
CA ARG A 165 18.11 5.36 21.95
C ARG A 165 18.32 6.25 20.72
N GLU A 166 19.44 6.06 20.04
CA GLU A 166 19.80 6.83 18.85
C GLU A 166 19.40 6.05 17.61
N THR A 167 18.46 6.60 16.84
CA THR A 167 17.89 5.93 15.67
C THR A 167 17.94 6.83 14.44
N VAL A 168 17.95 6.17 13.27
CA VAL A 168 17.82 6.74 11.93
C VAL A 168 16.59 6.12 11.29
N PRO A 169 15.66 6.94 10.75
CA PRO A 169 14.52 6.41 10.01
C PRO A 169 14.96 5.66 8.76
N ASP A 170 14.32 4.53 8.46
CA ASP A 170 14.61 3.71 7.27
C ASP A 170 14.56 4.51 5.96
N ALA A 171 13.68 5.52 5.88
CA ALA A 171 13.55 6.41 4.73
C ALA A 171 14.85 7.17 4.39
N ILE A 172 15.69 7.47 5.39
CA ILE A 172 16.98 8.14 5.17
C ILE A 172 17.97 7.18 4.51
N LEU A 173 17.98 5.91 4.92
CA LEU A 173 18.82 4.88 4.28
C LEU A 173 18.32 4.53 2.89
N ALA A 174 17.00 4.51 2.68
CA ALA A 174 16.41 4.33 1.35
C ALA A 174 16.78 5.47 0.38
N ARG A 175 17.07 6.68 0.90
CA ARG A 175 17.54 7.83 0.10
C ARG A 175 19.02 7.76 -0.28
N ALA A 176 19.81 6.85 0.30
CA ALA A 176 21.23 6.72 -0.04
C ALA A 176 21.40 6.30 -1.50
N ASP A 177 22.34 6.91 -2.20
CA ASP A 177 22.68 6.53 -3.58
C ASP A 177 23.59 5.30 -3.59
N GLU A 178 24.34 5.08 -2.51
CA GLU A 178 25.21 3.92 -2.34
C GLU A 178 25.29 3.51 -0.86
N ILE A 179 25.08 2.23 -0.59
CA ILE A 179 25.37 1.62 0.72
C ILE A 179 26.53 0.63 0.57
N GLU A 180 27.67 0.95 1.17
CA GLU A 180 28.83 0.07 1.24
C GLU A 180 28.81 -0.70 2.58
N LEU A 181 28.64 -2.02 2.50
CA LEU A 181 28.67 -2.88 3.68
C LEU A 181 30.13 -3.10 4.14
N VAL A 182 30.46 -2.56 5.31
CA VAL A 182 31.76 -2.75 5.97
C VAL A 182 31.66 -3.93 6.92
N ASP A 183 32.19 -5.06 6.47
CA ASP A 183 32.09 -6.35 7.16
C ASP A 183 33.43 -6.82 7.74
N CYS A 184 33.35 -7.56 8.84
CA CYS A 184 34.46 -8.20 9.54
C CYS A 184 33.95 -9.52 10.12
N PRO A 185 34.74 -10.59 10.16
CA PRO A 185 34.35 -11.79 10.91
C PRO A 185 34.04 -11.45 12.38
N SER A 186 32.95 -11.98 12.93
CA SER A 186 32.52 -11.67 14.30
C SER A 186 33.57 -12.09 15.34
N GLU A 187 34.28 -13.19 15.12
CA GLU A 187 35.40 -13.63 15.96
C GLU A 187 36.58 -12.67 15.91
N GLU A 188 36.88 -12.12 14.73
CA GLU A 188 37.92 -11.11 14.56
C GLU A 188 37.57 -9.82 15.31
N LEU A 189 36.30 -9.41 15.28
CA LEU A 189 35.84 -8.25 16.04
C LEU A 189 36.00 -8.46 17.55
N LEU A 190 35.69 -9.67 18.05
CA LEU A 190 35.90 -10.02 19.46
C LEU A 190 37.38 -10.01 19.83
N ARG A 191 38.26 -10.51 18.94
CA ARG A 191 39.71 -10.44 19.14
C ARG A 191 40.19 -8.98 19.21
N ARG A 192 39.74 -8.12 18.29
CA ARG A 192 40.06 -6.68 18.30
C ARG A 192 39.55 -5.99 19.56
N LEU A 193 38.41 -6.40 20.09
CA LEU A 193 37.91 -5.90 21.39
C LEU A 193 38.81 -6.33 22.54
N ALA A 194 39.21 -7.61 22.58
CA ALA A 194 40.12 -8.14 23.61
C ALA A 194 41.52 -7.48 23.57
N GLU A 195 41.97 -7.09 22.38
CA GLU A 195 43.21 -6.34 22.17
C GLU A 195 43.08 -4.83 22.48
N GLY A 196 41.91 -4.35 22.89
CA GLY A 196 41.65 -2.93 23.18
C GLY A 196 41.58 -2.02 21.95
N LYS A 197 41.48 -2.59 20.73
CA LYS A 197 41.37 -1.85 19.46
C LYS A 197 39.94 -1.37 19.18
N VAL A 198 38.96 -1.80 19.97
CA VAL A 198 37.58 -1.34 19.93
C VAL A 198 37.29 -0.61 21.23
N TYR A 199 37.15 0.71 21.14
CA TYR A 199 36.87 1.54 22.30
C TYR A 199 35.40 1.41 22.74
N LEU A 200 35.20 1.39 24.05
CA LEU A 200 33.93 1.52 24.74
C LEU A 200 34.13 2.60 25.80
N ALA A 201 33.22 3.58 25.88
CA ALA A 201 33.27 4.55 26.99
C ALA A 201 33.27 3.79 28.33
N GLU A 202 34.04 4.23 29.33
CA GLU A 202 34.16 3.52 30.62
C GLU A 202 32.80 3.27 31.30
N GLN A 203 31.82 4.15 31.06
CA GLN A 203 30.44 4.01 31.56
C GLN A 203 29.62 2.92 30.85
N ALA A 204 30.08 2.40 29.71
CA ALA A 204 29.43 1.40 28.87
C ALA A 204 30.05 -0.02 28.99
N ALA A 205 31.14 -0.22 29.74
CA ALA A 205 31.87 -1.48 29.77
C ALA A 205 30.98 -2.70 30.13
N ARG A 206 30.12 -2.58 31.15
CA ARG A 206 29.19 -3.66 31.56
C ARG A 206 28.08 -3.94 30.54
N ALA A 207 27.52 -2.90 29.90
CA ALA A 207 26.53 -3.09 28.84
C ALA A 207 27.16 -3.72 27.59
N SER A 208 28.43 -3.42 27.36
CA SER A 208 29.18 -3.90 26.21
C SER A 208 29.51 -5.39 26.30
N GLU A 209 29.72 -5.96 27.49
CA GLU A 209 29.89 -7.41 27.67
C GLU A 209 28.65 -8.21 27.25
N HIS A 210 27.45 -7.62 27.34
CA HIS A 210 26.22 -8.22 26.85
C HIS A 210 26.06 -8.03 25.34
N PHE A 211 26.48 -6.87 24.81
CA PHE A 211 26.40 -6.57 23.39
C PHE A 211 27.38 -7.40 22.55
N PHE A 212 28.66 -7.44 22.93
CA PHE A 212 29.76 -8.10 22.21
C PHE A 212 29.86 -9.58 22.56
N ARG A 213 28.78 -10.33 22.29
CA ARG A 213 28.77 -11.79 22.35
C ARG A 213 28.71 -12.36 20.94
N LEU A 214 29.36 -13.49 20.70
CA LEU A 214 29.45 -14.09 19.37
C LEU A 214 28.06 -14.27 18.72
N GLY A 215 27.08 -14.81 19.45
CA GLY A 215 25.71 -14.99 18.95
C GLY A 215 25.04 -13.67 18.54
N ASN A 216 25.20 -12.62 19.36
CA ASN A 216 24.64 -11.30 19.07
C ASN A 216 25.28 -10.68 17.83
N LEU A 217 26.62 -10.76 17.72
CA LEU A 217 27.35 -10.24 16.58
C LEU A 217 27.01 -10.98 15.28
N LEU A 218 26.81 -12.30 15.32
CA LEU A 218 26.36 -13.07 14.16
C LEU A 218 24.96 -12.63 13.70
N ALA A 219 24.03 -12.44 14.63
CA ALA A 219 22.68 -11.99 14.31
C ALA A 219 22.67 -10.54 13.77
N LEU A 220 23.44 -9.63 14.36
CA LEU A 220 23.59 -8.27 13.86
C LEU A 220 24.25 -8.24 12.47
N ARG A 221 25.25 -9.10 12.23
CA ARG A 221 25.90 -9.23 10.92
C ARG A 221 24.91 -9.71 9.86
N GLU A 222 24.05 -10.68 10.18
CA GLU A 222 22.96 -11.10 9.31
C GLU A 222 21.99 -9.96 9.00
N LEU A 223 21.58 -9.18 10.02
CA LEU A 223 20.70 -8.03 9.82
C LEU A 223 21.34 -6.97 8.91
N ALA A 224 22.63 -6.66 9.09
CA ALA A 224 23.34 -5.69 8.26
C ALA A 224 23.41 -6.14 6.79
N MET A 225 23.69 -7.43 6.56
CA MET A 225 23.65 -8.01 5.21
C MET A 225 22.25 -7.91 4.59
N ARG A 226 21.19 -8.24 5.35
CA ARG A 226 19.81 -8.13 4.85
C ARG A 226 19.43 -6.71 4.45
N VAL A 227 19.84 -5.70 5.23
CA VAL A 227 19.61 -4.28 4.90
C VAL A 227 20.34 -3.90 3.61
N ALA A 228 21.63 -4.26 3.49
CA ALA A 228 22.40 -4.01 2.27
C ALA A 228 21.80 -4.70 1.04
N THR A 229 21.40 -5.97 1.16
CA THR A 229 20.75 -6.71 0.06
C THR A 229 19.43 -6.08 -0.37
N ARG A 230 18.58 -5.67 0.58
CA ARG A 230 17.30 -5.00 0.28
C ARG A 230 17.51 -3.73 -0.55
N HIS A 231 18.51 -2.95 -0.18
CA HIS A 231 18.85 -1.71 -0.88
C HIS A 231 19.35 -1.97 -2.31
N VAL A 232 20.18 -3.01 -2.51
CA VAL A 232 20.64 -3.42 -3.84
C VAL A 232 19.45 -3.90 -4.69
N ASP A 233 18.52 -4.66 -4.11
CA ASP A 233 17.32 -5.12 -4.81
C ASP A 233 16.41 -3.97 -5.28
N GLU A 234 16.29 -2.91 -4.49
CA GLU A 234 15.56 -1.69 -4.85
C GLU A 234 16.25 -0.95 -6.00
N HIS A 235 17.56 -0.76 -5.93
CA HIS A 235 18.35 -0.15 -7.01
C HIS A 235 18.28 -0.92 -8.34
N VAL A 236 18.31 -2.26 -8.29
CA VAL A 236 18.13 -3.10 -9.49
C VAL A 236 16.74 -2.90 -10.10
N ARG A 237 15.69 -2.71 -9.27
CA ARG A 237 14.33 -2.43 -9.77
C ARG A 237 14.24 -1.07 -10.42
N GLU A 238 14.75 -0.03 -9.76
CA GLU A 238 14.75 1.35 -10.29
C GLU A 238 15.49 1.41 -11.63
N TYR A 239 16.71 0.88 -11.67
CA TYR A 239 17.51 0.83 -12.90
C TYR A 239 16.75 0.17 -14.05
N ARG A 240 16.08 -0.97 -13.79
CA ARG A 240 15.33 -1.70 -14.82
C ARG A 240 14.08 -0.96 -15.29
N GLN A 241 13.35 -0.33 -14.37
CA GLN A 241 12.17 0.47 -14.73
C GLN A 241 12.56 1.67 -15.59
N GLU A 242 13.65 2.35 -15.26
CA GLU A 242 14.17 3.50 -16.01
C GLU A 242 14.72 3.11 -17.39
N HIS A 243 15.41 1.97 -17.47
CA HIS A 243 16.02 1.50 -18.71
C HIS A 243 15.08 0.64 -19.57
N GLY A 244 13.82 0.48 -19.16
CA GLY A 244 12.81 -0.29 -19.90
C GLY A 244 13.17 -1.77 -20.07
N VAL A 245 13.99 -2.33 -19.17
CA VAL A 245 14.48 -3.71 -19.29
C VAL A 245 13.40 -4.70 -18.85
N GLN A 246 12.72 -5.30 -19.83
CA GLN A 246 11.61 -6.23 -19.58
C GLN A 246 12.05 -7.60 -19.05
N SER A 247 13.30 -8.03 -19.32
CA SER A 247 13.85 -9.31 -18.88
C SER A 247 14.15 -9.31 -17.38
N ILE A 248 13.72 -10.35 -16.67
CA ILE A 248 13.94 -10.46 -15.22
C ILE A 248 15.40 -10.83 -14.92
N TRP A 249 16.00 -10.14 -13.95
CA TRP A 249 17.32 -10.52 -13.42
C TRP A 249 17.08 -11.37 -12.17
N PRO A 250 17.44 -12.67 -12.17
CA PRO A 250 17.17 -13.57 -11.06
C PRO A 250 18.22 -13.37 -9.93
N SER A 251 18.22 -12.20 -9.29
CA SER A 251 19.09 -11.92 -8.12
C SER A 251 18.53 -12.50 -6.81
N GLY A 252 17.25 -12.87 -6.78
CA GLY A 252 16.57 -13.50 -5.65
C GLY A 252 15.23 -14.10 -6.06
N GLU A 253 14.73 -15.08 -5.30
CA GLU A 253 13.44 -15.72 -5.57
C GLU A 253 12.29 -14.85 -5.05
N ARG A 254 11.22 -14.71 -5.84
CA ARG A 254 9.99 -14.03 -5.43
C ARG A 254 8.78 -14.70 -6.06
N LEU A 255 7.81 -15.04 -5.21
CA LEU A 255 6.61 -15.74 -5.64
C LEU A 255 5.42 -14.80 -5.81
N LEU A 256 4.54 -15.10 -6.77
CA LEU A 256 3.19 -14.54 -6.85
C LEU A 256 2.18 -15.67 -6.94
N VAL A 257 1.19 -15.70 -6.05
CA VAL A 257 0.08 -16.65 -6.12
C VAL A 257 -1.18 -15.94 -6.60
N CYS A 258 -1.86 -16.55 -7.57
CA CYS A 258 -3.12 -16.04 -8.08
C CYS A 258 -4.29 -16.57 -7.24
N VAL A 259 -4.96 -15.68 -6.50
CA VAL A 259 -6.04 -16.05 -5.59
C VAL A 259 -7.39 -15.74 -6.24
N GLY A 260 -8.35 -16.65 -6.09
CA GLY A 260 -9.71 -16.46 -6.62
C GLY A 260 -10.80 -16.99 -5.67
N PRO A 261 -12.08 -16.88 -6.06
CA PRO A 261 -13.21 -17.37 -5.26
C PRO A 261 -13.37 -18.90 -5.28
N ALA A 262 -12.57 -19.61 -6.08
CA ALA A 262 -12.67 -21.06 -6.23
C ALA A 262 -12.32 -21.77 -4.90
N PRO A 263 -13.03 -22.85 -4.52
CA PRO A 263 -12.77 -23.59 -3.27
C PRO A 263 -11.32 -24.09 -3.13
N GLY A 264 -10.65 -24.35 -4.26
CA GLY A 264 -9.24 -24.79 -4.29
C GLY A 264 -8.22 -23.71 -3.92
N SER A 265 -8.61 -22.43 -3.85
CA SER A 265 -7.67 -21.32 -3.65
C SER A 265 -7.05 -21.31 -2.25
N ALA A 266 -7.77 -21.74 -1.20
CA ALA A 266 -7.18 -21.89 0.13
C ALA A 266 -6.00 -22.88 0.15
N ARG A 267 -6.09 -24.00 -0.60
CA ARG A 267 -4.99 -24.96 -0.74
C ARG A 267 -3.83 -24.37 -1.54
N LEU A 268 -4.14 -23.61 -2.59
CA LEU A 268 -3.16 -22.91 -3.41
C LEU A 268 -2.34 -21.92 -2.57
N VAL A 269 -3.01 -21.12 -1.73
CA VAL A 269 -2.39 -20.17 -0.81
C VAL A 269 -1.47 -20.89 0.19
N ARG A 270 -1.94 -21.97 0.83
CA ARG A 270 -1.10 -22.76 1.75
C ARG A 270 0.09 -23.42 1.05
N ALA A 271 -0.08 -23.86 -0.19
CA ALA A 271 1.01 -24.43 -0.97
C ALA A 271 2.05 -23.37 -1.36
N ALA A 272 1.59 -22.19 -1.79
CA ALA A 272 2.47 -21.05 -2.08
C ALA A 272 3.24 -20.59 -0.84
N SER A 273 2.60 -20.50 0.32
CA SER A 273 3.25 -20.18 1.60
C SER A 273 4.39 -21.16 1.94
N ARG A 274 4.18 -22.47 1.78
CA ARG A 274 5.22 -23.49 1.99
C ARG A 274 6.40 -23.31 1.03
N ILE A 275 6.11 -23.13 -0.26
CA ILE A 275 7.15 -22.94 -1.28
C ILE A 275 7.95 -21.66 -1.02
N ALA A 276 7.26 -20.56 -0.64
CA ALA A 276 7.89 -19.31 -0.27
C ALA A 276 8.80 -19.48 0.96
N GLY A 277 8.35 -20.23 1.96
CA GLY A 277 9.15 -20.58 3.15
C GLY A 277 10.40 -21.39 2.79
N ASP A 278 10.26 -22.43 1.96
CA ASP A 278 11.37 -23.30 1.53
C ASP A 278 12.42 -22.51 0.73
N LEU A 279 11.96 -21.59 -0.14
CA LEU A 279 12.83 -20.71 -0.92
C LEU A 279 13.35 -19.49 -0.13
N ARG A 280 12.85 -19.28 1.10
CA ARG A 280 13.06 -18.05 1.89
C ARG A 280 12.76 -16.78 1.06
N ALA A 281 11.73 -16.86 0.24
CA ALA A 281 11.36 -15.86 -0.74
C ALA A 281 10.17 -15.01 -0.25
N PRO A 282 10.17 -13.68 -0.47
CA PRO A 282 8.96 -12.90 -0.34
C PRO A 282 7.91 -13.38 -1.35
N TRP A 283 6.64 -13.31 -0.98
CA TRP A 283 5.55 -13.76 -1.84
C TRP A 283 4.32 -12.85 -1.78
N ILE A 284 3.65 -12.75 -2.92
CA ILE A 284 2.52 -11.84 -3.15
C ILE A 284 1.28 -12.69 -3.45
N ALA A 285 0.15 -12.36 -2.83
CA ALA A 285 -1.15 -12.91 -3.16
C ALA A 285 -1.95 -11.90 -3.99
N ALA A 286 -2.14 -12.20 -5.27
CA ALA A 286 -2.77 -11.29 -6.23
C ALA A 286 -4.17 -11.77 -6.64
N TYR A 287 -5.14 -10.86 -6.62
CA TYR A 287 -6.47 -11.03 -7.22
C TYR A 287 -6.67 -9.98 -8.31
N VAL A 288 -7.21 -10.35 -9.48
CA VAL A 288 -7.46 -9.42 -10.58
C VAL A 288 -8.95 -9.11 -10.71
N GLU A 289 -9.29 -7.84 -10.55
CA GLU A 289 -10.60 -7.26 -10.78
C GLU A 289 -10.77 -6.88 -12.25
N GLY A 290 -11.94 -7.18 -12.84
CA GLY A 290 -12.31 -6.70 -14.17
C GLY A 290 -12.16 -7.69 -15.34
N GLY A 291 -11.92 -8.98 -15.09
CA GLY A 291 -11.96 -9.99 -16.15
C GLY A 291 -13.34 -10.12 -16.80
N ALA A 292 -13.41 -10.66 -18.03
CA ALA A 292 -14.64 -10.85 -18.84
C ALA A 292 -15.76 -11.72 -18.19
N GLY A 293 -15.64 -12.07 -16.92
CA GLY A 293 -16.62 -12.83 -16.15
C GLY A 293 -17.82 -12.01 -15.68
N PRO A 294 -18.90 -12.68 -15.26
CA PRO A 294 -19.99 -12.02 -14.55
C PRO A 294 -19.50 -11.46 -13.20
N PRO A 295 -20.13 -10.39 -12.68
CA PRO A 295 -19.83 -9.88 -11.34
C PRO A 295 -19.97 -11.00 -10.30
N LEU A 296 -19.06 -11.03 -9.33
CA LEU A 296 -19.06 -12.01 -8.25
C LEU A 296 -20.37 -11.93 -7.45
N GLY A 297 -21.01 -13.07 -7.19
CA GLY A 297 -22.10 -13.14 -6.22
C GLY A 297 -21.59 -12.97 -4.79
N GLY A 298 -22.48 -12.61 -3.84
CA GLY A 298 -22.10 -12.36 -2.44
C GLY A 298 -21.30 -13.51 -1.80
N ALA A 299 -21.76 -14.75 -1.97
CA ALA A 299 -21.10 -15.94 -1.42
C ALA A 299 -19.71 -16.25 -2.05
N ASP A 300 -19.48 -15.83 -3.30
CA ASP A 300 -18.17 -15.96 -3.94
C ASP A 300 -17.23 -14.84 -3.51
N ARG A 301 -17.76 -13.64 -3.26
CA ARG A 301 -17.02 -12.48 -2.71
C ARG A 301 -16.53 -12.79 -1.30
N GLU A 302 -17.38 -13.30 -0.43
CA GLU A 302 -16.99 -13.73 0.92
C GLU A 302 -15.88 -14.78 0.92
N ARG A 303 -15.95 -15.76 -0.01
CA ARG A 303 -14.90 -16.78 -0.17
C ARG A 303 -13.59 -16.20 -0.67
N LEU A 304 -13.62 -15.23 -1.58
CA LEU A 304 -12.42 -14.53 -2.01
C LEU A 304 -11.76 -13.78 -0.84
N GLU A 305 -12.54 -13.01 -0.08
CA GLU A 305 -12.03 -12.26 1.08
C GLU A 305 -11.40 -13.20 2.12
N SER A 306 -12.02 -14.34 2.39
CA SER A 306 -11.46 -15.31 3.33
C SER A 306 -10.14 -15.93 2.83
N HIS A 307 -9.98 -16.13 1.51
CA HIS A 307 -8.71 -16.59 0.93
C HIS A 307 -7.62 -15.52 0.98
N LEU A 308 -7.96 -14.25 0.76
CA LEU A 308 -7.00 -13.14 0.85
C LEU A 308 -6.53 -12.92 2.29
N ARG A 309 -7.46 -12.95 3.27
CA ARG A 309 -7.11 -12.91 4.70
C ARG A 309 -6.24 -14.08 5.12
N LEU A 310 -6.51 -15.28 4.59
CA LEU A 310 -5.66 -16.45 4.83
C LEU A 310 -4.23 -16.20 4.31
N ALA A 311 -4.07 -15.61 3.12
CA ALA A 311 -2.77 -15.30 2.55
C ALA A 311 -2.00 -14.28 3.42
N GLU A 312 -2.67 -13.21 3.84
CA GLU A 312 -2.12 -12.20 4.74
C GLU A 312 -1.66 -12.81 6.08
N SER A 313 -2.49 -13.66 6.69
CA SER A 313 -2.15 -14.37 7.94
C SER A 313 -0.93 -15.30 7.81
N LEU A 314 -0.63 -15.74 6.59
CA LEU A 314 0.53 -16.59 6.26
C LEU A 314 1.74 -15.75 5.78
N GLY A 315 1.65 -14.43 5.88
CA GLY A 315 2.74 -13.49 5.57
C GLY A 315 2.87 -13.14 4.08
N ALA A 316 1.80 -13.28 3.28
CA ALA A 316 1.78 -12.76 1.91
C ALA A 316 1.47 -11.26 1.89
N GLU A 317 2.10 -10.53 0.97
CA GLU A 317 1.63 -9.21 0.57
C GLU A 317 0.37 -9.37 -0.30
N VAL A 318 -0.76 -8.79 0.09
CA VAL A 318 -2.02 -8.93 -0.64
C VAL A 318 -2.22 -7.75 -1.60
N VAL A 319 -2.43 -8.04 -2.88
CA VAL A 319 -2.61 -7.01 -3.92
C VAL A 319 -3.86 -7.30 -4.75
N ARG A 320 -4.66 -6.25 -5.00
CA ARG A 320 -5.76 -6.27 -5.96
C ARG A 320 -5.32 -5.53 -7.22
N LEU A 321 -5.28 -6.25 -8.33
CA LEU A 321 -4.90 -5.74 -9.64
C LEU A 321 -6.16 -5.42 -10.45
N THR A 322 -6.08 -4.46 -11.34
CA THR A 322 -7.16 -4.15 -12.29
C THR A 322 -6.66 -4.41 -13.70
N GLY A 323 -7.47 -5.09 -14.51
CA GLY A 323 -7.09 -5.34 -15.90
C GLY A 323 -8.14 -6.07 -16.71
N ALA A 324 -8.18 -5.79 -18.03
CA ALA A 324 -9.13 -6.38 -18.96
C ALA A 324 -8.91 -7.89 -19.17
N SER A 325 -7.67 -8.37 -18.97
CA SER A 325 -7.31 -9.79 -19.02
C SER A 325 -6.53 -10.19 -17.77
N LEU A 326 -6.90 -11.34 -17.18
CA LEU A 326 -6.24 -11.91 -16.00
C LEU A 326 -4.73 -12.07 -16.25
N GLY A 327 -4.37 -12.66 -17.41
CA GLY A 327 -2.98 -12.96 -17.75
C GLY A 327 -2.09 -11.73 -17.87
N ALA A 328 -2.53 -10.71 -18.62
CA ALA A 328 -1.71 -9.51 -18.82
C ALA A 328 -1.49 -8.75 -17.50
N ALA A 329 -2.53 -8.60 -16.67
CA ALA A 329 -2.41 -7.91 -15.39
C ALA A 329 -1.42 -8.61 -14.44
N ILE A 330 -1.47 -9.95 -14.39
CA ILE A 330 -0.54 -10.74 -13.59
C ILE A 330 0.89 -10.59 -14.12
N VAL A 331 1.11 -10.78 -15.42
CA VAL A 331 2.45 -10.75 -16.02
C VAL A 331 3.06 -9.35 -15.92
N GLU A 332 2.29 -8.30 -16.17
CA GLU A 332 2.74 -6.91 -16.02
C GLU A 332 3.16 -6.62 -14.57
N HIS A 333 2.32 -7.01 -13.61
CA HIS A 333 2.64 -6.85 -12.19
C HIS A 333 3.87 -7.68 -11.80
N SER A 334 3.99 -8.92 -12.28
CA SER A 334 5.12 -9.80 -12.06
C SER A 334 6.43 -9.21 -12.59
N ARG A 335 6.43 -8.64 -13.80
CA ARG A 335 7.62 -7.99 -14.38
C ARG A 335 8.02 -6.74 -13.59
N LYS A 336 7.06 -5.92 -13.17
CA LYS A 336 7.31 -4.71 -12.37
C LYS A 336 7.92 -5.03 -10.99
N HIS A 337 7.54 -6.16 -10.40
CA HIS A 337 7.96 -6.57 -9.06
C HIS A 337 9.03 -7.67 -9.04
N ASN A 338 9.65 -8.01 -10.17
CA ASN A 338 10.66 -9.08 -10.27
C ASN A 338 10.19 -10.43 -9.68
N VAL A 339 8.95 -10.81 -9.96
CA VAL A 339 8.43 -12.12 -9.58
C VAL A 339 9.12 -13.17 -10.45
N THR A 340 9.85 -14.09 -9.84
CA THR A 340 10.53 -15.20 -10.54
C THR A 340 9.59 -16.37 -10.79
N ARG A 341 8.59 -16.58 -9.92
CA ARG A 341 7.67 -17.72 -9.99
C ARG A 341 6.21 -17.31 -9.78
N ILE A 342 5.33 -17.70 -10.70
CA ILE A 342 3.88 -17.51 -10.61
C ILE A 342 3.21 -18.85 -10.26
N VAL A 343 2.46 -18.88 -9.16
CA VAL A 343 1.69 -20.03 -8.68
C VAL A 343 0.22 -19.87 -9.06
N ILE A 344 -0.30 -20.80 -9.88
CA ILE A 344 -1.69 -20.79 -10.36
C ILE A 344 -2.35 -22.15 -10.08
N GLY A 345 -3.64 -22.14 -9.73
CA GLY A 345 -4.41 -23.37 -9.57
C GLY A 345 -4.79 -23.98 -10.92
N LYS A 346 -4.68 -25.32 -11.05
CA LYS A 346 -5.16 -26.01 -12.25
C LYS A 346 -6.67 -25.80 -12.42
N PRO A 347 -7.17 -25.37 -13.60
CA PRO A 347 -8.59 -25.20 -13.82
C PRO A 347 -9.33 -26.53 -13.66
N THR A 348 -10.43 -26.52 -12.90
CA THR A 348 -11.28 -27.70 -12.61
C THR A 348 -12.55 -27.74 -13.49
N ARG A 349 -12.64 -26.91 -14.55
CA ARG A 349 -13.87 -26.70 -15.33
C ARG A 349 -13.88 -27.47 -16.67
N SER A 350 -15.08 -27.63 -17.23
CA SER A 350 -15.35 -28.36 -18.49
C SER A 350 -14.71 -27.67 -19.70
N ARG A 351 -13.92 -28.45 -20.46
CA ARG A 351 -13.14 -28.04 -21.65
C ARG A 351 -13.94 -27.24 -22.69
N PHE A 352 -15.25 -27.41 -22.77
CA PHE A 352 -16.10 -26.71 -23.73
C PHE A 352 -16.19 -25.19 -23.47
N ARG A 353 -16.13 -24.75 -22.21
CA ARG A 353 -16.11 -23.30 -21.89
C ARG A 353 -14.75 -22.66 -22.16
N ASP A 354 -13.66 -23.41 -22.02
CA ASP A 354 -12.31 -22.91 -22.27
C ASP A 354 -12.10 -22.60 -23.76
N VAL A 355 -12.77 -23.34 -24.65
CA VAL A 355 -12.79 -23.07 -26.10
C VAL A 355 -13.56 -21.77 -26.44
N VAL A 356 -14.57 -21.40 -25.66
CA VAL A 356 -15.44 -20.23 -25.94
C VAL A 356 -14.97 -18.96 -25.25
N PHE A 357 -14.37 -19.06 -24.05
CA PHE A 357 -13.97 -17.91 -23.23
C PHE A 357 -12.46 -17.80 -22.99
N GLY A 358 -11.65 -18.73 -23.51
CA GLY A 358 -10.21 -18.81 -23.27
C GLY A 358 -9.86 -19.40 -21.89
N SER A 359 -8.69 -20.02 -21.78
CA SER A 359 -8.13 -20.52 -20.51
C SER A 359 -7.22 -19.46 -19.89
N PRO A 360 -7.51 -18.96 -18.67
CA PRO A 360 -6.67 -17.96 -18.02
C PRO A 360 -5.25 -18.47 -17.72
N LEU A 361 -5.07 -19.79 -17.59
CA LEU A 361 -3.76 -20.43 -17.43
C LEU A 361 -2.97 -20.38 -18.74
N GLU A 362 -3.61 -20.61 -19.89
CA GLU A 362 -2.94 -20.54 -21.20
C GLU A 362 -2.51 -19.12 -21.55
N ASP A 363 -3.31 -18.11 -21.19
CA ASP A 363 -2.94 -16.72 -21.38
C ASP A 363 -1.71 -16.32 -20.55
N VAL A 364 -1.65 -16.73 -19.28
CA VAL A 364 -0.46 -16.49 -18.45
C VAL A 364 0.76 -17.24 -18.99
N VAL A 365 0.62 -18.52 -19.34
CA VAL A 365 1.72 -19.35 -19.90
C VAL A 365 2.27 -18.78 -21.21
N ARG A 366 1.41 -18.24 -22.07
CA ARG A 366 1.84 -17.65 -23.34
C ARG A 366 2.55 -16.31 -23.14
N GLN A 367 2.23 -15.57 -22.08
CA GLN A 367 2.74 -14.22 -21.82
C GLN A 367 3.90 -14.17 -20.81
N SER A 368 4.11 -15.23 -20.02
CA SER A 368 5.05 -15.25 -18.89
C SER A 368 6.51 -15.06 -19.29
N GLY A 369 6.90 -15.48 -20.51
CA GLY A 369 8.28 -15.38 -20.98
C GLY A 369 9.22 -16.12 -20.02
N ASP A 370 10.13 -15.38 -19.38
CA ASP A 370 11.16 -15.91 -18.47
C ASP A 370 10.65 -16.21 -17.04
N ILE A 371 9.36 -16.00 -16.76
CA ILE A 371 8.77 -16.27 -15.45
C ILE A 371 8.32 -17.74 -15.37
N ASP A 372 8.81 -18.45 -14.36
CA ASP A 372 8.40 -19.83 -14.12
C ASP A 372 6.95 -19.90 -13.65
N ILE A 373 6.18 -20.84 -14.19
CA ILE A 373 4.79 -21.07 -13.78
C ILE A 373 4.67 -22.40 -13.07
N LEU A 374 4.16 -22.36 -11.84
CA LEU A 374 3.84 -23.54 -11.05
C LEU A 374 2.33 -23.75 -10.97
N ALA A 375 1.85 -24.77 -11.69
CA ALA A 375 0.44 -25.15 -11.68
C ALA A 375 0.15 -26.21 -10.59
N ILE A 376 -0.56 -25.82 -9.53
CA ILE A 376 -0.89 -26.72 -8.41
C ILE A 376 -2.29 -27.32 -8.62
N SER A 377 -2.39 -28.65 -8.50
CA SER A 377 -3.68 -29.36 -8.57
C SER A 377 -4.49 -29.11 -7.30
N SER A 378 -5.76 -28.73 -7.44
CA SER A 378 -6.66 -28.53 -6.30
C SER A 378 -7.40 -29.79 -5.85
N ALA A 379 -7.17 -30.96 -6.47
CA ALA A 379 -7.97 -32.15 -6.21
C ALA A 379 -7.49 -32.93 -4.96
N GLU A 380 -8.41 -33.15 -4.03
CA GLU A 380 -8.56 -34.43 -3.34
C GLU A 380 -10.05 -34.81 -3.38
N GLY A 381 -10.31 -36.06 -3.75
CA GLY A 381 -11.65 -36.60 -3.86
C GLY A 381 -12.22 -36.97 -2.50
N SER A 382 -13.42 -36.46 -2.22
CA SER A 382 -14.45 -37.18 -1.48
C SER A 382 -15.80 -36.70 -2.02
N GLY A 383 -16.62 -37.66 -2.46
CA GLY A 383 -18.02 -37.50 -2.83
C GLY A 383 -18.39 -36.17 -3.51
N SER A 384 -18.24 -36.11 -4.83
CA SER A 384 -19.11 -35.21 -5.61
C SER A 384 -20.55 -35.71 -5.47
N GLU A 385 -21.22 -35.35 -4.37
CA GLU A 385 -22.59 -34.91 -4.57
C GLU A 385 -22.50 -33.78 -5.58
N PRO A 386 -23.24 -33.85 -6.70
CA PRO A 386 -23.29 -32.74 -7.63
C PRO A 386 -23.79 -31.57 -6.79
N VAL A 387 -22.88 -30.66 -6.42
CA VAL A 387 -23.24 -29.35 -5.88
C VAL A 387 -24.11 -28.78 -6.98
N ALA A 388 -25.41 -28.88 -6.73
CA ALA A 388 -26.44 -28.42 -7.63
C ALA A 388 -26.00 -27.05 -8.08
N ALA A 389 -25.90 -26.87 -9.40
CA ALA A 389 -25.63 -25.60 -10.01
C ALA A 389 -26.65 -24.60 -9.44
N THR A 390 -26.26 -23.89 -8.38
CA THR A 390 -27.18 -23.05 -7.66
C THR A 390 -27.39 -21.80 -8.48
N SER A 391 -28.64 -21.72 -8.94
CA SER A 391 -29.32 -20.55 -9.46
C SER A 391 -28.75 -19.96 -10.75
N GLY A 392 -29.13 -20.57 -11.86
CA GLY A 392 -29.54 -19.73 -12.98
C GLY A 392 -30.56 -18.72 -12.44
N ARG A 393 -30.25 -17.42 -12.51
CA ARG A 393 -31.25 -16.37 -12.32
C ARG A 393 -32.49 -16.78 -13.14
N PRO A 394 -33.72 -16.69 -12.60
CA PRO A 394 -34.89 -16.99 -13.40
C PRO A 394 -34.79 -16.11 -14.65
N ILE A 395 -34.77 -16.76 -15.82
CA ILE A 395 -34.86 -16.08 -17.11
C ILE A 395 -36.04 -15.13 -16.95
N ARG A 396 -35.80 -13.80 -17.00
CA ARG A 396 -36.86 -12.81 -16.90
C ARG A 396 -37.65 -12.87 -18.20
N TRP A 397 -38.55 -13.85 -18.32
CA TRP A 397 -39.37 -14.14 -19.51
C TRP A 397 -40.11 -12.90 -20.02
N LYS A 398 -40.42 -11.95 -19.14
CA LYS A 398 -41.02 -10.65 -19.50
C LYS A 398 -40.22 -9.89 -20.57
N GLY A 399 -38.88 -9.89 -20.49
CA GLY A 399 -38.03 -9.22 -21.49
C GLY A 399 -38.08 -9.93 -22.84
N HIS A 400 -38.05 -11.27 -22.83
CA HIS A 400 -38.12 -12.07 -24.05
C HIS A 400 -39.49 -12.00 -24.74
N LEU A 401 -40.58 -11.94 -23.96
CA LEU A 401 -41.94 -11.75 -24.48
C LEU A 401 -42.12 -10.36 -25.11
N ARG A 402 -41.56 -9.31 -24.49
CA ARG A 402 -41.56 -7.96 -25.07
C ARG A 402 -40.75 -7.88 -26.35
N ALA A 403 -39.59 -8.54 -26.39
CA ALA A 403 -38.79 -8.66 -27.60
C ALA A 403 -39.56 -9.33 -28.74
N ALA A 404 -40.22 -10.45 -28.46
CA ALA A 404 -41.06 -11.14 -29.45
C ALA A 404 -42.25 -10.27 -29.91
N ALA A 405 -42.91 -9.55 -29.00
CA ALA A 405 -44.01 -8.65 -29.33
C ALA A 405 -43.56 -7.48 -30.21
N LEU A 406 -42.40 -6.87 -29.92
CA LEU A 406 -41.84 -5.77 -30.71
C LEU A 406 -41.46 -6.23 -32.12
N VAL A 407 -40.83 -7.40 -32.25
CA VAL A 407 -40.50 -7.98 -33.57
C VAL A 407 -41.77 -8.33 -34.34
N GLY A 408 -42.78 -8.90 -33.67
CA GLY A 408 -44.07 -9.20 -34.29
C GLY A 408 -44.82 -7.96 -34.78
N LEU A 409 -44.88 -6.90 -33.96
CA LEU A 409 -45.49 -5.61 -34.34
C LEU A 409 -44.75 -4.95 -35.51
N ALA A 410 -43.42 -4.96 -35.49
CA ALA A 410 -42.62 -4.43 -36.58
C ALA A 410 -42.87 -5.20 -37.89
N THR A 411 -42.90 -6.54 -37.81
CA THR A 411 -43.18 -7.42 -38.96
C THR A 411 -44.58 -7.16 -39.53
N ALA A 412 -45.60 -7.03 -38.68
CA ALA A 412 -46.96 -6.73 -39.10
C ALA A 412 -47.06 -5.35 -39.77
N GLY A 413 -46.38 -4.33 -39.23
CA GLY A 413 -46.32 -2.99 -39.82
C GLY A 413 -45.60 -2.96 -41.17
N MET A 414 -44.52 -3.73 -41.32
CA MET A 414 -43.80 -3.91 -42.59
C MET A 414 -44.64 -4.65 -43.63
N LEU A 415 -45.41 -5.67 -43.24
CA LEU A 415 -46.33 -6.36 -44.14
C LEU A 415 -47.46 -5.46 -44.64
N ALA A 416 -47.98 -4.58 -43.77
CA ALA A 416 -49.04 -3.64 -44.13
C ALA A 416 -48.56 -2.52 -45.09
N THR A 417 -47.27 -2.16 -45.03
CA THR A 417 -46.66 -1.11 -45.84
C THR A 417 -45.77 -1.64 -46.98
N GLY A 418 -45.68 -2.97 -47.13
CA GLY A 418 -44.69 -3.66 -47.94
C GLY A 418 -44.70 -3.36 -49.44
N SER A 419 -45.73 -2.65 -49.95
CA SER A 419 -45.73 -2.13 -51.32
C SER A 419 -44.78 -0.94 -51.54
N PHE A 420 -44.31 -0.30 -50.47
CA PHE A 420 -43.45 0.90 -50.54
C PHE A 420 -42.00 0.67 -50.09
N LEU A 421 -41.69 -0.47 -49.47
CA LEU A 421 -40.39 -0.74 -48.86
C LEU A 421 -39.58 -1.74 -49.68
N SER A 422 -38.32 -1.42 -49.92
CA SER A 422 -37.37 -2.34 -50.57
C SER A 422 -36.75 -3.34 -49.58
N LEU A 423 -36.24 -4.48 -50.05
CA LEU A 423 -35.61 -5.52 -49.20
C LEU A 423 -34.53 -4.96 -48.24
N PRO A 424 -33.62 -4.05 -48.65
CA PRO A 424 -32.65 -3.45 -47.74
C PRO A 424 -33.27 -2.60 -46.62
N GLU A 425 -34.36 -1.88 -46.90
CA GLU A 425 -35.05 -1.04 -45.92
C GLU A 425 -35.68 -1.88 -44.79
N LEU A 426 -36.20 -3.05 -45.14
CA LEU A 426 -36.73 -4.02 -44.17
C LEU A 426 -35.64 -4.52 -43.21
N VAL A 427 -34.45 -4.84 -43.74
CA VAL A 427 -33.30 -5.26 -42.94
C VAL A 427 -32.86 -4.15 -41.97
N MET A 428 -32.81 -2.90 -42.43
CA MET A 428 -32.48 -1.76 -41.57
C MET A 428 -33.50 -1.58 -40.44
N LEU A 429 -34.78 -1.77 -40.71
CA LEU A 429 -35.83 -1.63 -39.71
C LEU A 429 -35.79 -2.75 -38.66
N TYR A 430 -35.48 -4.00 -39.07
CA TYR A 430 -35.22 -5.08 -38.12
C TYR A 430 -33.99 -4.82 -37.24
N LEU A 431 -32.90 -4.29 -37.81
CA LEU A 431 -31.73 -3.89 -37.03
C LEU A 431 -32.09 -2.82 -35.99
N LEU A 432 -32.92 -1.84 -36.33
CA LEU A 432 -33.39 -0.82 -35.40
C LEU A 432 -34.20 -1.42 -34.24
N VAL A 433 -35.10 -2.38 -34.51
CA VAL A 433 -35.90 -3.05 -33.49
C VAL A 433 -35.02 -3.88 -32.55
N THR A 434 -34.05 -4.63 -33.08
CA THR A 434 -33.12 -5.41 -32.25
C THR A 434 -32.25 -4.52 -31.37
N MET A 435 -31.83 -3.36 -31.88
CA MET A 435 -31.11 -2.35 -31.09
C MET A 435 -31.99 -1.79 -29.96
N LEU A 436 -33.26 -1.47 -30.24
CA LEU A 436 -34.19 -0.96 -29.22
C LEU A 436 -34.40 -1.98 -28.09
N VAL A 437 -34.56 -3.25 -28.43
CA VAL A 437 -34.66 -4.35 -27.43
C VAL A 437 -33.39 -4.46 -26.60
N ALA A 438 -32.20 -4.35 -27.21
CA ALA A 438 -30.93 -4.36 -26.47
C ALA A 438 -30.83 -3.18 -25.49
N VAL A 439 -31.29 -1.99 -25.91
CA VAL A 439 -31.26 -0.76 -25.10
C VAL A 439 -32.29 -0.78 -23.98
N ILE A 440 -33.39 -1.53 -24.07
CA ILE A 440 -34.41 -1.60 -23.02
C ILE A 440 -34.17 -2.82 -22.12
N ASP A 441 -34.16 -4.01 -22.69
CA ASP A 441 -34.27 -5.29 -21.98
C ASP A 441 -32.91 -6.04 -21.86
N GLY A 442 -31.86 -5.55 -22.51
CA GLY A 442 -30.49 -6.08 -22.39
C GLY A 442 -30.16 -7.26 -23.33
N TYR A 443 -29.02 -7.90 -23.10
CA TYR A 443 -28.40 -8.85 -24.04
C TYR A 443 -29.22 -10.11 -24.32
N GLY A 444 -29.82 -10.72 -23.30
CA GLY A 444 -30.59 -11.96 -23.46
C GLY A 444 -31.80 -11.78 -24.38
N PRO A 445 -32.69 -10.80 -24.12
CA PRO A 445 -33.82 -10.49 -25.00
C PRO A 445 -33.45 -10.02 -26.40
N SER A 446 -32.33 -9.31 -26.58
CA SER A 446 -31.90 -8.88 -27.92
C SER A 446 -31.45 -10.04 -28.80
N LEU A 447 -30.82 -11.08 -28.24
CA LEU A 447 -30.52 -12.33 -28.97
C LEU A 447 -31.78 -12.98 -29.54
N VAL A 448 -32.84 -13.03 -28.72
CA VAL A 448 -34.14 -13.57 -29.16
C VAL A 448 -34.75 -12.68 -30.23
N ALA A 449 -34.66 -11.35 -30.10
CA ALA A 449 -35.13 -10.42 -31.11
C ALA A 449 -34.40 -10.60 -32.45
N ILE A 450 -33.08 -10.80 -32.44
CA ILE A 450 -32.27 -11.03 -33.65
C ILE A 450 -32.71 -12.33 -34.33
N ALA A 451 -32.81 -13.43 -33.57
CA ALA A 451 -33.24 -14.72 -34.11
C ALA A 451 -34.65 -14.66 -34.72
N LEU A 452 -35.60 -14.03 -34.01
CA LEU A 452 -36.96 -13.84 -34.51
C LEU A 452 -37.02 -12.90 -35.72
N SER A 453 -36.16 -11.87 -35.78
CA SER A 453 -36.10 -10.95 -36.91
C SER A 453 -35.56 -11.64 -38.17
N VAL A 454 -34.54 -12.49 -38.04
CA VAL A 454 -34.03 -13.32 -39.15
C VAL A 454 -35.11 -14.28 -39.63
N ALA A 455 -35.77 -14.98 -38.71
CA ALA A 455 -36.83 -15.93 -39.06
C ALA A 455 -38.05 -15.26 -39.70
N ALA A 456 -38.47 -14.10 -39.18
CA ALA A 456 -39.57 -13.31 -39.74
C ALA A 456 -39.22 -12.74 -41.11
N TYR A 457 -37.97 -12.29 -41.29
CA TYR A 457 -37.49 -11.78 -42.58
C TYR A 457 -37.49 -12.88 -43.66
N ASP A 458 -36.98 -14.07 -43.34
CA ASP A 458 -36.99 -15.24 -44.25
C ASP A 458 -38.42 -15.67 -44.59
N PHE A 459 -39.27 -15.84 -43.57
CA PHE A 459 -40.62 -16.33 -43.75
C PHE A 459 -41.54 -15.37 -44.52
N CYS A 460 -41.45 -14.05 -44.28
CA CYS A 460 -42.43 -13.09 -44.80
C CYS A 460 -42.00 -12.40 -46.10
N PHE A 461 -40.69 -12.18 -46.31
CA PHE A 461 -40.23 -11.24 -47.34
C PHE A 461 -39.33 -11.86 -48.41
N ILE A 462 -38.92 -13.13 -48.27
CA ILE A 462 -38.11 -13.83 -49.28
C ILE A 462 -38.99 -14.81 -50.08
N PRO A 463 -38.99 -14.75 -51.42
CA PRO A 463 -39.70 -15.73 -52.25
C PRO A 463 -39.03 -17.13 -52.18
N PRO A 464 -39.80 -18.24 -52.09
CA PRO A 464 -41.25 -18.31 -51.96
C PRO A 464 -41.76 -17.86 -50.58
N TYR A 465 -42.67 -16.86 -50.58
CA TYR A 465 -43.22 -16.26 -49.37
C TYR A 465 -43.95 -17.27 -48.49
N PHE A 466 -43.93 -17.04 -47.18
CA PHE A 466 -44.53 -17.88 -46.14
C PHE A 466 -43.96 -19.30 -46.08
N THR A 467 -42.71 -19.46 -46.50
CA THR A 467 -41.97 -20.72 -46.40
C THR A 467 -40.54 -20.47 -45.95
N PHE A 468 -39.95 -21.41 -45.19
CA PHE A 468 -38.53 -21.40 -44.88
C PHE A 468 -37.76 -22.09 -45.99
N SER A 469 -37.54 -21.41 -47.12
CA SER A 469 -36.84 -21.97 -48.28
C SER A 469 -35.56 -21.19 -48.58
N VAL A 470 -34.44 -21.69 -48.07
CA VAL A 470 -33.11 -21.12 -48.33
C VAL A 470 -32.58 -21.61 -49.68
N ALA A 471 -33.26 -21.24 -50.78
CA ALA A 471 -32.91 -21.70 -52.12
C ALA A 471 -31.85 -20.84 -52.82
N ASP A 472 -31.62 -19.60 -52.36
CA ASP A 472 -30.70 -18.64 -53.00
C ASP A 472 -29.58 -18.20 -52.05
N ALA A 473 -28.33 -18.49 -52.46
CA ALA A 473 -27.11 -18.15 -51.71
C ALA A 473 -26.95 -16.64 -51.46
N ARG A 474 -27.63 -15.79 -52.24
CA ARG A 474 -27.60 -14.33 -52.07
C ARG A 474 -28.19 -13.85 -50.74
N HIS A 475 -29.21 -14.54 -50.22
CA HIS A 475 -29.89 -14.14 -48.98
C HIS A 475 -29.17 -14.65 -47.72
N VAL A 476 -28.37 -15.71 -47.85
CA VAL A 476 -27.53 -16.25 -46.76
C VAL A 476 -26.54 -15.19 -46.26
N LEU A 477 -25.96 -14.41 -47.17
CA LEU A 477 -25.05 -13.32 -46.80
C LEU A 477 -25.77 -12.22 -46.00
N THR A 478 -26.99 -11.87 -46.37
CA THR A 478 -27.80 -10.87 -45.65
C THR A 478 -28.17 -11.35 -44.25
N PHE A 479 -28.53 -12.62 -44.07
CA PHE A 479 -28.78 -13.18 -42.74
C PHE A 479 -27.53 -13.14 -41.86
N PHE A 480 -26.37 -13.52 -42.41
CA PHE A 480 -25.11 -13.49 -41.69
C PHE A 480 -24.72 -12.05 -41.30
N LEU A 481 -24.89 -11.10 -42.22
CA LEU A 481 -24.61 -9.69 -41.96
C LEU A 481 -25.56 -9.10 -40.91
N MET A 482 -26.86 -9.41 -40.97
CA MET A 482 -27.83 -8.95 -39.98
C MET A 482 -27.55 -9.52 -38.59
N LEU A 483 -27.14 -10.78 -38.51
CA LEU A 483 -26.73 -11.43 -37.26
C LEU A 483 -25.44 -10.80 -36.72
N ALA A 484 -24.43 -10.58 -37.57
CA ALA A 484 -23.17 -9.95 -37.19
C ALA A 484 -23.36 -8.51 -36.68
N ILE A 485 -24.11 -7.67 -37.42
CA ILE A 485 -24.40 -6.29 -37.03
C ILE A 485 -25.23 -6.25 -35.74
N GLY A 486 -26.24 -7.12 -35.60
CA GLY A 486 -27.04 -7.23 -34.38
C GLY A 486 -26.22 -7.62 -33.15
N GLN A 487 -25.26 -8.54 -33.30
CA GLN A 487 -24.33 -8.91 -32.23
C GLN A 487 -23.39 -7.77 -31.83
N ILE A 488 -22.84 -7.05 -32.82
CA ILE A 488 -21.96 -5.90 -32.57
C ILE A 488 -22.73 -4.78 -31.84
N LEU A 489 -23.92 -4.42 -32.32
CA LEU A 489 -24.76 -3.39 -31.70
C LEU A 489 -25.17 -3.80 -30.27
N SER A 490 -25.59 -5.04 -30.07
CA SER A 490 -25.95 -5.58 -28.76
C SER A 490 -24.74 -5.60 -27.80
N GLY A 491 -23.56 -5.99 -28.28
CA GLY A 491 -22.32 -5.99 -27.52
C GLY A 491 -21.88 -4.59 -27.08
N MET A 492 -22.02 -3.58 -27.95
CA MET A 492 -21.66 -2.19 -27.64
C MET A 492 -22.60 -1.57 -26.58
N VAL A 493 -23.89 -1.87 -26.64
CA VAL A 493 -24.87 -1.39 -25.64
C VAL A 493 -24.60 -2.00 -24.25
N VAL A 494 -24.20 -3.28 -24.20
CA VAL A 494 -23.79 -3.95 -22.95
C VAL A 494 -22.50 -3.36 -22.38
N TYR A 495 -21.54 -3.05 -23.24
CA TYR A 495 -20.29 -2.40 -22.85
C TYR A 495 -20.55 -1.02 -22.22
N ILE A 496 -21.38 -0.18 -22.86
CA ILE A 496 -21.74 1.14 -22.33
C ILE A 496 -22.50 1.06 -21.00
N ARG A 497 -23.38 0.06 -20.83
CA ARG A 497 -24.12 -0.13 -19.56
C ARG A 497 -23.22 -0.56 -18.41
N ARG A 498 -22.26 -1.46 -18.65
CA ARG A 498 -21.27 -1.88 -17.64
C ARG A 498 -20.46 -0.71 -17.10
N GLN A 499 -20.10 0.23 -17.97
CA GLN A 499 -19.33 1.41 -17.59
C GLN A 499 -20.11 2.40 -16.70
N ARG A 500 -21.46 2.44 -16.78
CA ARG A 500 -22.28 3.35 -15.95
C ARG A 500 -22.53 2.82 -14.53
N GLU A 501 -22.66 1.51 -14.35
CA GLU A 501 -22.95 0.91 -13.03
C GLU A 501 -21.73 1.02 -12.08
N ASP A 502 -20.52 0.78 -12.61
CA ASP A 502 -19.29 0.80 -11.83
C ASP A 502 -18.87 2.22 -11.41
N SER A 503 -19.22 3.25 -12.20
CA SER A 503 -18.96 4.65 -11.86
C SER A 503 -19.89 5.19 -10.77
N ARG A 504 -21.17 4.80 -10.77
CA ARG A 504 -22.19 5.40 -9.89
C ARG A 504 -22.00 5.02 -8.41
N VAL A 505 -21.68 3.76 -8.14
CA VAL A 505 -21.40 3.28 -6.77
C VAL A 505 -20.13 3.91 -6.19
N ARG A 506 -19.16 4.26 -7.05
CA ARG A 506 -17.92 4.94 -6.65
C ARG A 506 -18.16 6.42 -6.35
N GLU A 507 -18.94 7.09 -7.19
CA GLU A 507 -19.27 8.51 -7.06
C GLU A 507 -20.05 8.79 -5.76
N GLU A 508 -21.04 7.96 -5.43
CA GLU A 508 -21.82 8.09 -4.18
C GLU A 508 -20.95 7.92 -2.92
N ARG A 509 -20.03 6.95 -2.90
CA ARG A 509 -19.14 6.70 -1.73
C ARG A 509 -18.10 7.78 -1.51
N THR A 510 -17.49 8.29 -2.59
CA THR A 510 -16.53 9.40 -2.50
C THR A 510 -17.22 10.68 -2.04
N ALA A 511 -18.47 10.92 -2.46
CA ALA A 511 -19.25 12.06 -2.00
C ALA A 511 -19.50 12.03 -0.48
N VAL A 512 -19.84 10.86 0.09
CA VAL A 512 -20.09 10.69 1.53
C VAL A 512 -18.83 10.89 2.37
N LEU A 513 -17.68 10.33 1.95
CA LEU A 513 -16.41 10.57 2.66
C LEU A 513 -15.97 12.04 2.54
N HIS A 514 -16.21 12.67 1.40
CA HIS A 514 -15.90 14.10 1.23
C HIS A 514 -16.82 14.99 2.08
N SER A 515 -18.10 14.66 2.27
CA SER A 515 -18.96 15.39 3.20
C SER A 515 -18.52 15.21 4.64
N LEU A 516 -18.18 13.99 5.05
CA LEU A 516 -17.65 13.72 6.39
C LEU A 516 -16.39 14.55 6.67
N GLY A 517 -15.39 14.50 5.78
CA GLY A 517 -14.15 15.25 5.94
C GLY A 517 -14.36 16.77 6.03
N ARG A 518 -15.34 17.31 5.29
CA ARG A 518 -15.70 18.75 5.36
C ARG A 518 -16.30 19.12 6.71
N ASP A 519 -17.24 18.31 7.19
CA ASP A 519 -17.96 18.58 8.43
C ASP A 519 -17.03 18.41 9.65
N LEU A 520 -16.20 17.36 9.65
CA LEU A 520 -15.10 17.16 10.63
C LEU A 520 -14.06 18.29 10.58
N GLY A 521 -13.84 18.89 9.40
CA GLY A 521 -12.95 20.04 9.22
C GLY A 521 -13.49 21.33 9.83
N SER A 522 -14.81 21.46 9.98
CA SER A 522 -15.48 22.64 10.52
C SER A 522 -15.79 22.57 12.02
N ALA A 523 -15.67 21.38 12.62
CA ALA A 523 -15.90 21.18 14.04
C ALA A 523 -14.77 21.77 14.88
N ILE A 524 -15.15 22.42 15.99
CA ILE A 524 -14.24 23.27 16.79
C ILE A 524 -13.78 22.57 18.07
N ASP A 525 -14.53 21.58 18.56
CA ASP A 525 -14.21 20.84 19.78
C ASP A 525 -14.41 19.32 19.62
N ARG A 526 -13.86 18.56 20.57
CA ARG A 526 -13.92 17.08 20.57
C ARG A 526 -15.35 16.55 20.66
N GLU A 527 -16.26 17.28 21.29
CA GLU A 527 -17.67 16.87 21.46
C GLU A 527 -18.45 17.01 20.16
N GLN A 528 -18.21 18.10 19.43
CA GLN A 528 -18.77 18.40 18.12
C GLN A 528 -18.21 17.44 17.06
N ILE A 529 -16.91 17.13 17.10
CA ILE A 529 -16.32 16.10 16.24
C ILE A 529 -17.00 14.75 16.51
N ALA A 530 -17.12 14.35 17.77
CA ALA A 530 -17.81 13.12 18.14
C ALA A 530 -19.27 13.10 17.65
N LEU A 531 -19.99 14.23 17.76
CA LEU A 531 -21.37 14.37 17.29
C LEU A 531 -21.50 14.18 15.78
N VAL A 532 -20.62 14.82 14.99
CA VAL A 532 -20.57 14.66 13.53
C VAL A 532 -20.30 13.20 13.16
N ILE A 533 -19.36 12.54 13.82
CA ILE A 533 -19.07 11.11 13.61
C ILE A 533 -20.32 10.27 13.88
N ALA A 534 -21.00 10.48 15.00
CA ALA A 534 -22.18 9.70 15.36
C ALA A 534 -23.35 9.93 14.38
N GLN A 535 -23.60 11.17 13.97
CA GLN A 535 -24.67 11.51 13.02
C GLN A 535 -24.44 10.89 11.64
N HIS A 536 -23.24 11.08 11.08
CA HIS A 536 -22.90 10.48 9.78
C HIS A 536 -22.88 8.95 9.85
N ALA A 537 -22.44 8.36 10.96
CA ALA A 537 -22.51 6.92 11.14
C ALA A 537 -23.97 6.42 11.15
N THR A 538 -24.88 7.16 11.78
CA THR A 538 -26.31 6.82 11.75
C THR A 538 -26.92 6.94 10.36
N ASP A 539 -26.60 8.00 9.62
CA ASP A 539 -27.16 8.23 8.29
C ASP A 539 -26.64 7.21 7.26
N VAL A 540 -25.36 6.82 7.35
CA VAL A 540 -24.73 5.95 6.35
C VAL A 540 -24.96 4.47 6.63
N PHE A 541 -24.93 4.07 7.91
CA PHE A 541 -25.10 2.66 8.28
C PHE A 541 -26.53 2.31 8.68
N GLU A 542 -27.46 3.28 8.63
CA GLU A 542 -28.85 3.14 9.07
C GLU A 542 -28.94 2.48 10.47
N ALA A 543 -27.97 2.81 11.33
CA ALA A 543 -27.73 2.15 12.60
C ALA A 543 -27.61 3.18 13.73
N GLY A 544 -28.01 2.80 14.94
CA GLY A 544 -27.68 3.60 16.09
C GLY A 544 -26.16 3.69 16.27
N ALA A 545 -25.61 4.88 16.47
CA ALA A 545 -24.18 5.10 16.69
C ALA A 545 -23.87 5.79 18.02
N ALA A 546 -22.78 5.40 18.69
CA ALA A 546 -22.25 6.13 19.83
C ALA A 546 -20.73 6.21 19.76
N VAL A 547 -20.17 7.36 20.12
CA VAL A 547 -18.73 7.60 20.16
C VAL A 547 -18.27 7.69 21.61
N LEU A 548 -17.25 6.89 21.94
CA LEU A 548 -16.63 6.85 23.25
C LEU A 548 -15.18 7.33 23.13
N LEU A 549 -14.81 8.31 23.96
CA LEU A 549 -13.46 8.87 24.00
C LEU A 549 -12.88 8.73 25.42
N VAL A 550 -11.57 8.87 25.53
CA VAL A 550 -10.89 8.90 26.84
C VAL A 550 -11.12 10.27 27.47
N GLY A 551 -11.80 10.30 28.62
CA GLY A 551 -11.99 11.51 29.42
C GLY A 551 -10.77 11.87 30.27
N GLY A 552 -10.81 13.02 30.96
CA GLY A 552 -9.69 13.54 31.77
C GLY A 552 -9.21 12.64 32.92
N GLU A 553 -10.00 11.63 33.31
CA GLU A 553 -9.60 10.60 34.30
C GLU A 553 -8.93 9.36 33.66
N GLY A 554 -8.62 9.39 32.36
CA GLY A 554 -8.02 8.25 31.65
C GLY A 554 -8.99 7.09 31.42
N ARG A 555 -10.30 7.33 31.55
CA ARG A 555 -11.35 6.31 31.36
C ARG A 555 -12.16 6.59 30.10
N LEU A 556 -12.41 5.53 29.33
CA LEU A 556 -13.29 5.58 28.17
C LEU A 556 -14.74 5.83 28.62
N ALA A 557 -15.33 6.93 28.16
CA ALA A 557 -16.70 7.32 28.47
C ALA A 557 -17.45 7.71 27.18
N PRO A 558 -18.76 7.44 27.09
CA PRO A 558 -19.57 7.87 25.96
C PRO A 558 -19.69 9.39 25.95
N VAL A 559 -19.24 10.02 24.86
CA VAL A 559 -19.31 11.47 24.66
C VAL A 559 -20.61 11.85 23.97
N THR A 560 -21.06 11.05 23.00
CA THR A 560 -22.29 11.31 22.26
C THR A 560 -22.97 10.03 21.80
N ARG A 561 -24.26 10.13 21.47
CA ARG A 561 -25.10 9.07 20.91
C ARG A 561 -26.03 9.67 19.85
N ALA A 562 -26.21 8.97 18.74
CA ALA A 562 -27.11 9.33 17.66
C ALA A 562 -27.89 8.10 17.17
N GLY A 563 -29.11 8.32 16.69
CA GLY A 563 -29.96 7.26 16.16
C GLY A 563 -30.69 6.39 17.20
N PRO A 564 -31.54 5.46 16.73
CA PRO A 564 -32.35 4.60 17.60
C PRO A 564 -31.53 3.48 18.28
N ASP A 565 -31.95 3.06 19.47
CA ASP A 565 -31.53 1.82 20.17
C ASP A 565 -30.05 1.65 20.56
N VAL A 566 -29.25 2.72 20.66
CA VAL A 566 -27.90 2.62 21.25
C VAL A 566 -27.93 2.66 22.79
N ALA A 567 -28.31 1.53 23.39
CA ALA A 567 -28.18 1.31 24.82
C ALA A 567 -26.75 0.82 25.15
N LEU A 568 -25.92 1.72 25.70
CA LEU A 568 -24.61 1.36 26.27
C LEU A 568 -24.78 1.02 27.75
N GLU A 569 -25.11 -0.23 28.07
CA GLU A 569 -25.12 -0.73 29.45
C GLU A 569 -23.71 -1.15 29.87
N ALA A 570 -23.55 -1.65 31.10
CA ALA A 570 -22.24 -2.02 31.65
C ALA A 570 -21.53 -3.09 30.80
N ALA A 571 -22.28 -4.01 30.18
CA ALA A 571 -21.72 -5.03 29.29
C ALA A 571 -21.14 -4.39 28.02
N GLU A 572 -21.89 -3.53 27.33
CA GLU A 572 -21.44 -2.85 26.11
C GLU A 572 -20.27 -1.89 26.38
N LEU A 573 -20.24 -1.22 27.54
CA LEU A 573 -19.09 -0.40 27.97
C LEU A 573 -17.83 -1.23 28.21
N SER A 574 -17.97 -2.45 28.73
CA SER A 574 -16.82 -3.36 28.91
C SER A 574 -16.27 -3.87 27.58
N VAL A 575 -17.15 -4.13 26.60
CA VAL A 575 -16.76 -4.46 25.22
C VAL A 575 -16.03 -3.29 24.59
N ALA A 576 -16.56 -2.07 24.69
CA ALA A 576 -15.89 -0.88 24.17
C ALA A 576 -14.51 -0.66 24.81
N ARG A 577 -14.37 -0.88 26.11
CA ARG A 577 -13.06 -0.82 26.79
C ARG A 577 -12.10 -1.89 26.27
N TRP A 578 -12.57 -3.11 26.07
CA TRP A 578 -11.74 -4.18 25.50
C TRP A 578 -11.24 -3.82 24.10
N VAL A 579 -12.12 -3.27 23.25
CA VAL A 579 -11.75 -2.79 21.90
C VAL A 579 -10.69 -1.70 21.97
N PHE A 580 -10.83 -0.75 22.90
CA PHE A 580 -9.85 0.31 23.11
C PHE A 580 -8.49 -0.21 23.58
N GLU A 581 -8.46 -1.23 24.45
CA GLU A 581 -7.22 -1.80 24.97
C GLU A 581 -6.49 -2.69 23.96
N HIS A 582 -7.22 -3.36 23.07
CA HIS A 582 -6.67 -4.38 22.16
C HIS A 582 -6.62 -3.94 20.68
N GLY A 583 -7.21 -2.80 20.33
CA GLY A 583 -7.22 -2.27 18.96
C GLY A 583 -7.94 -3.16 17.95
N ARG A 584 -8.90 -4.00 18.39
CA ARG A 584 -9.61 -4.96 17.54
C ARG A 584 -11.12 -4.83 17.69
N PRO A 585 -11.91 -4.95 16.60
CA PRO A 585 -13.36 -4.88 16.69
C PRO A 585 -13.94 -6.06 17.47
N ALA A 586 -14.96 -5.80 18.28
CA ALA A 586 -15.64 -6.80 19.10
C ALA A 586 -17.12 -6.48 19.28
N GLY A 587 -17.93 -7.48 19.67
CA GLY A 587 -19.37 -7.32 19.89
C GLY A 587 -20.23 -8.07 18.86
N ALA A 588 -21.46 -7.62 18.69
CA ALA A 588 -22.46 -8.25 17.81
C ALA A 588 -21.89 -8.55 16.41
N GLY A 589 -22.03 -9.77 15.91
CA GLY A 589 -21.59 -10.15 14.56
C GLY A 589 -20.07 -10.33 14.38
N THR A 590 -19.28 -10.28 15.45
CA THR A 590 -17.84 -10.58 15.43
C THR A 590 -17.53 -11.91 16.14
N GLU A 591 -16.32 -12.44 15.96
CA GLU A 591 -15.87 -13.67 16.66
C GLU A 591 -15.53 -13.41 18.14
N THR A 592 -15.35 -12.14 18.52
CA THR A 592 -14.89 -11.75 19.86
C THR A 592 -16.01 -11.04 20.61
N LEU A 593 -16.40 -11.58 21.77
CA LEU A 593 -17.52 -11.08 22.59
C LEU A 593 -18.87 -10.95 21.81
N PRO A 594 -19.35 -12.00 21.11
CA PRO A 594 -20.51 -11.92 20.23
C PRO A 594 -21.85 -11.65 20.94
N GLY A 595 -21.90 -11.78 22.27
CA GLY A 595 -23.11 -11.60 23.07
C GLY A 595 -23.51 -10.15 23.33
N ALA A 596 -22.70 -9.17 22.91
CA ALA A 596 -23.04 -7.75 23.02
C ALA A 596 -24.14 -7.36 22.00
N ARG A 597 -24.95 -6.35 22.32
CA ARG A 597 -25.98 -5.82 21.39
C ARG A 597 -25.41 -4.87 20.33
N VAL A 598 -24.23 -4.33 20.56
CA VAL A 598 -23.53 -3.41 19.65
C VAL A 598 -22.25 -4.03 19.13
N THR A 599 -21.82 -3.60 17.96
CA THR A 599 -20.49 -3.87 17.42
C THR A 599 -19.61 -2.65 17.66
N CYS A 600 -18.52 -2.83 18.42
CA CYS A 600 -17.56 -1.78 18.74
C CYS A 600 -16.36 -1.86 17.79
N TRP A 601 -15.95 -0.71 17.26
CA TRP A 601 -14.81 -0.56 16.36
C TRP A 601 -13.82 0.47 16.92
N PRO A 602 -12.50 0.20 16.85
CA PRO A 602 -11.50 1.14 17.31
C PRO A 602 -11.41 2.34 16.37
N LEU A 603 -11.22 3.53 16.93
CA LEU A 603 -10.80 4.72 16.21
C LEU A 603 -9.27 4.79 16.30
N ASP A 604 -8.61 4.23 15.28
CA ASP A 604 -7.17 4.06 15.21
C ASP A 604 -6.56 4.99 14.15
N THR A 605 -5.55 5.78 14.54
CA THR A 605 -4.80 6.65 13.62
C THR A 605 -3.64 5.93 12.93
N GLY A 606 -3.30 4.71 13.39
CA GLY A 606 -2.12 3.93 13.03
C GLY A 606 -0.95 4.14 13.99
N THR A 607 -0.98 5.21 14.78
CA THR A 607 0.00 5.53 15.83
C THR A 607 -0.61 5.43 17.23
N GLU A 608 -1.88 5.80 17.39
CA GLU A 608 -2.57 5.79 18.67
C GLU A 608 -4.07 5.45 18.53
N LEU A 609 -4.62 4.82 19.57
CA LEU A 609 -6.06 4.57 19.70
C LEU A 609 -6.70 5.77 20.41
N VAL A 610 -7.52 6.54 19.69
CA VAL A 610 -8.11 7.78 20.20
C VAL A 610 -9.53 7.61 20.76
N GLY A 611 -10.19 6.50 20.44
CA GLY A 611 -11.53 6.21 20.94
C GLY A 611 -12.16 4.95 20.33
N VAL A 612 -13.48 4.82 20.50
CA VAL A 612 -14.27 3.69 20.02
C VAL A 612 -15.60 4.18 19.44
N LEU A 613 -15.97 3.66 18.27
CA LEU A 613 -17.30 3.80 17.69
C LEU A 613 -18.11 2.53 17.95
N ALA A 614 -19.24 2.66 18.64
CA ALA A 614 -20.19 1.59 18.86
C ALA A 614 -21.37 1.74 17.89
N LEU A 615 -21.68 0.66 17.15
CA LEU A 615 -22.78 0.61 16.20
C LEU A 615 -23.82 -0.45 16.61
N ALA A 616 -25.07 -0.05 16.74
CA ALA A 616 -26.22 -0.93 16.93
C ALA A 616 -26.82 -1.27 15.57
N LEU A 617 -26.28 -2.31 14.92
CA LEU A 617 -26.75 -2.76 13.61
C LEU A 617 -28.14 -3.44 13.72
N PRO A 618 -29.05 -3.24 12.75
CA PRO A 618 -30.34 -3.93 12.73
C PRO A 618 -30.19 -5.47 12.77
N PRO A 619 -31.10 -6.20 13.42
CA PRO A 619 -31.01 -7.65 13.54
C PRO A 619 -31.03 -8.33 12.16
N GLY A 620 -29.98 -9.10 11.86
CA GLY A 620 -29.80 -9.81 10.59
C GLY A 620 -28.98 -9.06 9.54
N MET A 621 -28.68 -7.77 9.75
CA MET A 621 -27.78 -7.02 8.88
C MET A 621 -26.33 -7.43 9.16
N ARG A 622 -25.63 -7.91 8.12
CA ARG A 622 -24.17 -8.15 8.15
C ARG A 622 -23.49 -7.17 7.22
N LEU A 623 -22.42 -6.53 7.69
CA LEU A 623 -21.61 -5.64 6.87
C LEU A 623 -20.88 -6.45 5.78
N GLU A 624 -21.32 -6.30 4.53
CA GLU A 624 -20.63 -6.84 3.35
C GLU A 624 -19.20 -6.25 3.24
N ALA A 625 -18.31 -6.92 2.50
CA ALA A 625 -16.89 -6.53 2.39
C ALA A 625 -16.67 -5.09 1.94
N ASP A 626 -17.50 -4.61 1.02
CA ASP A 626 -17.43 -3.24 0.49
C ASP A 626 -17.85 -2.20 1.53
N MET A 627 -18.91 -2.52 2.28
CA MET A 627 -19.39 -1.66 3.37
C MET A 627 -18.37 -1.63 4.52
N ARG A 628 -17.65 -2.74 4.74
CA ARG A 628 -16.57 -2.82 5.72
C ARG A 628 -15.36 -1.96 5.34
N HIS A 629 -14.90 -2.00 4.09
CA HIS A 629 -13.81 -1.12 3.62
C HIS A 629 -14.20 0.36 3.72
N PHE A 630 -15.47 0.65 3.43
CA PHE A 630 -16.03 1.98 3.61
C PHE A 630 -16.04 2.40 5.09
N LEU A 631 -16.48 1.52 6.00
CA LEU A 631 -16.43 1.74 7.45
C LEU A 631 -15.01 1.94 7.95
N GLU A 632 -14.02 1.17 7.49
CA GLU A 632 -12.62 1.35 7.86
C GLU A 632 -12.09 2.72 7.42
N SER A 633 -12.45 3.17 6.21
CA SER A 633 -12.10 4.51 5.72
C SER A 633 -12.77 5.61 6.55
N PHE A 634 -14.04 5.41 6.92
CA PHE A 634 -14.81 6.29 7.79
C PHE A 634 -14.20 6.40 9.19
N LEU A 635 -13.85 5.26 9.80
CA LEU A 635 -13.21 5.19 11.12
C LEU A 635 -11.86 5.89 11.13
N ARG A 636 -11.04 5.70 10.08
CA ARG A 636 -9.72 6.33 9.98
C ARG A 636 -9.80 7.84 9.83
N GLN A 637 -10.71 8.36 9.00
CA GLN A 637 -10.92 9.82 8.89
C GLN A 637 -11.43 10.41 10.21
N SER A 638 -12.33 9.69 10.89
CA SER A 638 -12.85 10.08 12.21
C SER A 638 -11.74 10.11 13.27
N ALA A 639 -10.87 9.10 13.29
CA ALA A 639 -9.76 9.00 14.23
C ALA A 639 -8.73 10.12 14.02
N LEU A 640 -8.36 10.40 12.77
CA LEU A 640 -7.44 11.50 12.43
C LEU A 640 -7.99 12.88 12.83
N ALA A 641 -9.30 13.10 12.68
CA ALA A 641 -9.92 14.35 13.11
C ALA A 641 -9.85 14.53 14.64
N LEU A 642 -10.11 13.46 15.40
CA LEU A 642 -10.01 13.46 16.86
C LEU A 642 -8.57 13.64 17.35
N GLU A 643 -7.59 12.99 16.71
CA GLU A 643 -6.16 13.13 17.01
C GLU A 643 -5.67 14.56 16.75
N ARG A 644 -6.06 15.14 15.61
CA ARG A 644 -5.71 16.54 15.27
C ARG A 644 -6.20 17.50 16.35
N GLU A 645 -7.44 17.35 16.80
CA GLU A 645 -8.00 18.18 17.88
C GLU A 645 -7.32 17.88 19.22
N HIS A 646 -6.93 16.62 19.46
CA HIS A 646 -6.20 16.27 20.66
C HIS A 646 -4.86 17.02 20.75
N LEU A 647 -4.07 16.92 19.67
CA LEU A 647 -2.76 17.56 19.55
C LEU A 647 -2.87 19.11 19.57
N ALA A 648 -3.93 19.67 18.97
CA ALA A 648 -4.17 21.11 19.01
C ALA A 648 -4.39 21.62 20.44
N GLU A 649 -5.19 20.90 21.23
CA GLU A 649 -5.46 21.27 22.63
C GLU A 649 -4.21 21.09 23.52
N GLU A 650 -3.42 20.03 23.28
CA GLU A 650 -2.13 19.85 23.96
C GLU A 650 -1.16 21.00 23.68
N ALA A 651 -1.01 21.38 22.40
CA ALA A 651 -0.16 22.50 22.00
C ALA A 651 -0.61 23.83 22.62
N LYS A 652 -1.93 24.09 22.66
CA LYS A 652 -2.51 25.27 23.30
C LYS A 652 -2.24 25.29 24.80
N SER A 653 -2.37 24.14 25.48
CA SER A 653 -2.08 24.02 26.91
C SER A 653 -0.58 24.22 27.22
N ALA A 654 0.31 23.69 26.38
CA ALA A 654 1.74 23.86 26.50
C ALA A 654 2.16 25.32 26.28
N ALA A 655 1.58 25.99 25.30
CA ALA A 655 1.79 27.42 25.04
C ALA A 655 1.33 28.30 26.22
N LEU A 656 0.17 27.99 26.82
CA LEU A 656 -0.32 28.69 28.02
C LEU A 656 0.62 28.50 29.21
N ARG A 657 1.15 27.29 29.43
CA ARG A 657 2.14 27.02 30.49
C ARG A 657 3.45 27.78 30.25
N ALA A 658 3.97 27.75 29.03
CA ALA A 658 5.19 28.47 28.67
C ALA A 658 5.04 29.99 28.90
N ARG A 659 3.91 30.57 28.49
CA ARG A 659 3.61 32.00 28.68
C ARG A 659 3.47 32.37 30.16
N THR A 660 2.90 31.47 30.96
CA THR A 660 2.79 31.66 32.42
C THR A 660 4.17 31.68 33.07
N GLU A 661 5.07 30.78 32.66
CA GLU A 661 6.43 30.71 33.19
C GLU A 661 7.28 31.91 32.75
N GLU A 662 7.11 32.38 31.51
CA GLU A 662 7.77 33.58 31.01
C GLU A 662 7.33 34.85 31.75
N MET A 663 6.02 34.99 32.02
CA MET A 663 5.50 36.07 32.87
C MET A 663 6.08 35.99 34.28
N ARG A 664 6.13 34.79 34.87
CA ARG A 664 6.71 34.56 36.20
C ARG A 664 8.18 34.96 36.24
N SER A 665 8.97 34.55 35.24
CA SER A 665 10.39 34.88 35.12
C SER A 665 10.62 36.39 34.93
N SER A 666 9.79 37.04 34.11
CA SER A 666 9.83 38.49 33.89
C SER A 666 9.52 39.29 35.16
N ILE A 667 8.50 38.88 35.93
CA ILE A 667 8.15 39.48 37.21
C ILE A 667 9.29 39.29 38.23
N LEU A 668 9.84 38.08 38.33
CA LEU A 668 10.96 37.80 39.24
C LEU A 668 12.21 38.64 38.88
N THR A 669 12.47 38.82 37.59
CA THR A 669 13.59 39.64 37.10
C THR A 669 13.38 41.12 37.42
N ALA A 670 12.18 41.66 37.23
CA ALA A 670 11.85 43.05 37.57
C ALA A 670 11.96 43.31 39.08
N VAL A 671 11.42 42.41 39.92
CA VAL A 671 11.52 42.52 41.38
C VAL A 671 12.97 42.38 41.86
N SER A 672 13.75 41.48 41.25
CA SER A 672 15.17 41.31 41.61
C SER A 672 16.02 42.52 41.22
N HIS A 673 15.72 43.16 40.08
CA HIS A 673 16.35 44.40 39.66
C HIS A 673 16.06 45.54 40.65
N ASP A 674 14.80 45.74 41.03
CA ASP A 674 14.42 46.80 41.97
C ASP A 674 14.95 46.56 43.40
N LEU A 675 15.14 45.30 43.82
CA LEU A 675 15.77 44.95 45.10
C LEU A 675 17.30 45.07 45.10
N ARG A 676 17.96 45.00 43.94
CA ARG A 676 19.42 45.20 43.83
C ARG A 676 19.83 46.68 43.84
N THR A 677 18.94 47.56 43.40
CA THR A 677 19.22 49.00 43.23
C THR A 677 19.52 49.76 44.54
N PRO A 678 18.98 49.42 45.74
CA PRO A 678 19.32 50.11 47.00
C PRO A 678 20.61 49.61 47.67
N LEU A 679 21.12 48.41 47.33
CA LEU A 679 22.29 47.81 47.98
C LEU A 679 23.64 48.28 47.39
N ALA A 680 23.61 49.11 46.35
CA ALA A 680 24.81 49.76 45.78
C ALA A 680 25.02 51.19 46.29
N VAL A 681 24.13 51.71 47.15
CA VAL A 681 24.16 53.09 47.68
C VAL A 681 24.48 53.15 49.18
N ILE A 682 24.69 52.01 49.84
CA ILE A 682 25.23 51.89 51.20
C ILE A 682 26.63 51.28 51.08
#